data_AF-A0A162QR72-F1
#
_entry.id   AF-A0A162QR72-F1
#
_cell.length_a   1.000
_cell.length_b   1.000
_cell.length_c   1.000
_cell.angle_alpha   90.00
_cell.angle_beta   90.00
_cell.angle_gamma   90.00
#
_symmetry.space_group_name_H-M   'P 1'
#
loop_
_entity.id
_entity.type
_entity.pdbx_description
1 polymer ?
#
loop_
_entity_poly.entity_id
_entity_poly.type
_entity_poly.pdbx_seq_one_letter_code
_entity_poly.pdbx_strand_id
1 'polypeptide(L)'
;MRRLVHLSILLLFLSVSGYAQSKYWVAPGASGNWSNAANWSLTSGGAGGAGAPIAGQIAVFNGASLANCQLDLPSITVTALTVAAGYTGTISPAGTTNMTIRFDVNISSGTVILPAVSSVGGIYTQNGGTFTTGATSGSFANIVNINNGTLNVNGTVSFANNINIPTAAGVLNTGTSTVVLEGTGGTLINNNGAAPGTTTFYNLTINKTSAVANAVAFGTADQVIVQNDLTLIDGAIAASTGNLQVGRNLTIGAAFNGAFTNLTLNGAADAVVTVDAPFINANSGSTTINKANPGSQVSFVTNLPTNLINFSTLTTNTLNITQGTVNFPTDNNVIWNFNAFNIGANATVSASANTMTFQGSFHNFGTFTANNGTVAFVSGTNRSYSVGTSLQNGTTTFYNVILNNTNADGSFNIELGDRLAAANDLTVVSGYFNAIGGSLTNQSYLSVGGALTLQSAAKAMPLGIHLEFIGANPQSVNLAAGTTSHINGNISLLKTAPGPITFNSAMVLDVVGQQMQFTGGVLVTSLTNILNFATNGVVALGGNTGSYVDGPISRTGFTAFTFPTGDGEFFGPIHISGGGFNANIPSATYLAQYFHVNPDGSFPIDQQSPTNPPDLKVSEVEYWSLDQTSGTPVPGPRVWLSFESVRSGGITDPTTIGVTAWTNPGFWQLVGNGGLQNVGGIDYVSSANTNNFTVTQASPVFTLSTIDEVANPLPVTWLSFTGRYSNGAVDLNWSTSLELNNEEYTIERSADGHNFSSIGTVAGVGNTTNISRYSFKDTNPLAGSGYYRIKQTDRDGKFSYSDIIRVSNGEVALKGLRIFPNPISGNVPLTIENGNWKNKKVTVTIYNAIGGIVRQEQLVFGADSRAKINVDALQKGSYFITTSINSEKQTLQFFIQ
;
A
#
# COMPACT_ATOMS: atom_id res chain seq x y z
N MET A 1 -71.96 39.39 -21.63
CA MET A 1 -70.82 38.57 -21.18
C MET A 1 -70.10 39.07 -19.92
N ARG A 2 -70.34 40.29 -19.40
CA ARG A 2 -69.70 40.79 -18.16
C ARG A 2 -70.34 40.36 -16.83
N ARG A 3 -71.42 39.56 -16.84
CA ARG A 3 -72.09 39.05 -15.62
C ARG A 3 -71.75 37.60 -15.24
N LEU A 4 -71.00 36.87 -16.07
CA LEU A 4 -70.61 35.48 -15.77
C LEU A 4 -69.29 35.34 -15.01
N VAL A 5 -68.43 36.36 -15.01
CA VAL A 5 -67.10 36.29 -14.37
C VAL A 5 -67.13 36.65 -12.88
N HIS A 6 -68.15 37.40 -12.43
CA HIS A 6 -68.32 37.69 -10.99
C HIS A 6 -69.02 36.57 -10.21
N LEU A 7 -69.75 35.67 -10.89
CA LEU A 7 -70.41 34.54 -10.23
C LEU A 7 -69.43 33.36 -9.99
N SER A 8 -68.39 33.22 -10.83
CA SER A 8 -67.38 32.16 -10.70
C SER A 8 -66.35 32.40 -9.60
N ILE A 9 -66.12 33.66 -9.19
CA ILE A 9 -65.23 34.01 -8.07
C ILE A 9 -65.95 33.92 -6.72
N LEU A 10 -67.28 34.08 -6.71
CA LEU A 10 -68.08 33.88 -5.50
C LEU A 10 -68.40 32.38 -5.23
N LEU A 11 -68.35 31.53 -6.25
CA LEU A 11 -68.56 30.08 -6.10
C LEU A 11 -67.30 29.27 -5.77
N LEU A 12 -66.10 29.85 -5.77
CA LEU A 12 -64.87 29.12 -5.41
C LEU A 12 -64.56 29.08 -3.90
N PHE A 13 -65.33 29.79 -3.07
CA PHE A 13 -65.29 29.67 -1.60
C PHE A 13 -66.31 28.64 -1.04
N LEU A 14 -67.07 27.98 -1.91
CA LEU A 14 -67.99 26.91 -1.55
C LEU A 14 -67.44 25.56 -2.06
N SER A 15 -66.41 25.06 -1.40
CA SER A 15 -66.13 23.62 -1.43
C SER A 15 -66.00 23.10 0.00
N VAL A 16 -67.08 22.43 0.41
CA VAL A 16 -67.20 21.53 1.58
C VAL A 16 -66.86 22.13 2.94
N SER A 17 -67.68 23.07 3.41
CA SER A 17 -68.00 23.17 4.84
C SER A 17 -69.52 23.14 5.02
N GLY A 18 -70.08 21.94 5.07
CA GLY A 18 -71.44 21.78 5.58
C GLY A 18 -71.49 22.29 7.02
N TYR A 19 -72.09 23.47 7.23
CA TYR A 19 -72.58 24.02 8.51
C TYR A 19 -71.82 23.61 9.79
N ALA A 20 -70.48 23.75 9.84
CA ALA A 20 -69.78 23.63 11.11
C ALA A 20 -70.10 24.86 11.96
N GLN A 21 -70.87 24.67 13.03
CA GLN A 21 -71.27 25.77 13.91
C GLN A 21 -70.05 26.35 14.64
N SER A 22 -69.88 27.68 14.58
CA SER A 22 -68.86 28.39 15.35
C SER A 22 -69.25 28.50 16.82
N LYS A 23 -68.28 28.27 17.70
CA LYS A 23 -68.35 28.52 19.14
C LYS A 23 -67.34 29.61 19.47
N TYR A 24 -67.83 30.70 20.05
CA TYR A 24 -67.02 31.88 20.38
C TYR A 24 -66.60 31.84 21.84
N TRP A 25 -65.32 32.06 22.09
CA TRP A 25 -64.78 32.22 23.43
C TRP A 25 -65.26 33.54 24.05
N VAL A 26 -65.94 33.46 25.20
CA VAL A 26 -66.55 34.62 25.89
C VAL A 26 -66.28 34.64 27.39
N ALA A 27 -65.30 33.85 27.88
CA ALA A 27 -65.07 33.64 29.31
C ALA A 27 -65.08 34.98 30.10
N PRO A 28 -65.87 35.09 31.19
CA PRO A 28 -66.17 36.36 31.85
C PRO A 28 -65.06 36.87 32.81
N GLY A 29 -63.92 36.17 32.90
CA GLY A 29 -62.80 36.50 33.79
C GLY A 29 -61.45 36.55 33.07
N ALA A 30 -60.34 36.61 33.82
CA ALA A 30 -58.99 36.63 33.25
C ALA A 30 -58.56 35.29 32.61
N SER A 31 -59.19 34.18 33.02
CA SER A 31 -58.96 32.85 32.47
C SER A 31 -60.21 31.97 32.56
N GLY A 32 -60.25 30.90 31.77
CA GLY A 32 -61.32 29.91 31.81
C GLY A 32 -60.89 28.56 31.24
N ASN A 33 -61.59 27.51 31.62
CA ASN A 33 -61.39 26.14 31.13
C ASN A 33 -62.15 25.90 29.82
N TRP A 34 -61.56 25.12 28.91
CA TRP A 34 -62.18 24.70 27.65
C TRP A 34 -63.47 23.92 27.89
N SER A 35 -63.47 23.01 28.87
CA SER A 35 -64.62 22.15 29.20
C SER A 35 -65.86 22.90 29.70
N ASN A 36 -65.70 24.11 30.25
CA ASN A 36 -66.79 24.85 30.88
C ASN A 36 -67.69 25.54 29.84
N ALA A 37 -68.94 25.09 29.75
CA ALA A 37 -69.94 25.62 28.83
C ALA A 37 -70.19 27.13 28.96
N ALA A 38 -70.01 27.70 30.16
CA ALA A 38 -70.18 29.14 30.41
C ALA A 38 -69.13 30.00 29.68
N ASN A 39 -68.02 29.41 29.24
CA ASN A 39 -66.96 30.12 28.52
C ASN A 39 -67.18 30.19 27.00
N TRP A 40 -68.27 29.60 26.50
CA TRP A 40 -68.57 29.50 25.07
C TRP A 40 -69.94 30.09 24.72
N SER A 41 -70.01 30.82 23.60
CA SER A 41 -71.24 31.39 23.04
C SER A 41 -71.46 30.97 21.58
N LEU A 42 -72.70 31.07 21.11
CA LEU A 42 -73.05 30.89 19.69
C LEU A 42 -72.80 32.15 18.86
N THR A 43 -72.64 33.30 19.52
CA THR A 43 -72.38 34.59 18.88
C THR A 43 -71.17 35.25 19.54
N SER A 44 -70.41 36.01 18.75
CA SER A 44 -69.26 36.77 19.25
C SER A 44 -69.70 37.76 20.34
N GLY A 45 -69.13 37.66 21.54
CA GLY A 45 -69.48 38.51 22.69
C GLY A 45 -70.86 38.27 23.30
N GLY A 46 -71.55 37.20 22.88
CA GLY A 46 -72.85 36.81 23.44
C GLY A 46 -72.74 36.20 24.84
N ALA A 47 -73.89 35.93 25.46
CA ALA A 47 -73.94 35.22 26.74
C ALA A 47 -73.32 33.82 26.63
N GLY A 48 -72.62 33.40 27.68
CA GLY A 48 -72.07 32.06 27.82
C GLY A 48 -73.16 30.98 27.96
N GLY A 49 -72.79 29.72 27.69
CA GLY A 49 -73.68 28.56 27.85
C GLY A 49 -73.82 27.67 26.60
N ALA A 50 -73.07 27.94 25.53
CA ALA A 50 -73.19 27.21 24.28
C ALA A 50 -72.52 25.81 24.30
N GLY A 51 -71.80 25.45 25.37
CA GLY A 51 -71.02 24.21 25.44
C GLY A 51 -69.69 24.29 24.70
N ALA A 52 -68.72 23.49 25.11
CA ALA A 52 -67.39 23.43 24.51
C ALA A 52 -67.44 22.93 23.05
N PRO A 53 -66.56 23.44 22.15
CA PRO A 53 -66.48 22.98 20.78
C PRO A 53 -66.11 21.49 20.69
N ILE A 54 -66.79 20.78 19.79
CA ILE A 54 -66.58 19.35 19.49
C ILE A 54 -66.16 19.14 18.02
N ALA A 55 -65.95 17.87 17.61
CA ALA A 55 -65.31 17.48 16.35
C ALA A 55 -66.00 17.94 15.03
N GLY A 56 -67.21 18.50 15.12
CA GLY A 56 -67.96 19.09 14.01
C GLY A 56 -68.10 20.61 14.07
N GLN A 57 -67.44 21.27 15.03
CA GLN A 57 -67.59 22.70 15.32
C GLN A 57 -66.27 23.45 15.21
N ILE A 58 -66.37 24.77 15.03
CA ILE A 58 -65.22 25.68 14.90
C ILE A 58 -65.02 26.38 16.25
N ALA A 59 -63.80 26.35 16.78
CA ALA A 59 -63.44 27.14 17.96
C ALA A 59 -62.93 28.51 17.51
N VAL A 60 -63.58 29.58 17.97
CA VAL A 60 -63.25 30.96 17.59
C VAL A 60 -62.87 31.79 18.82
N PHE A 61 -61.65 32.31 18.81
CA PHE A 61 -61.12 33.28 19.76
C PHE A 61 -60.99 34.61 19.03
N ASN A 62 -61.56 35.68 19.56
CA ASN A 62 -61.50 37.01 18.95
C ASN A 62 -61.47 38.10 20.03
N GLY A 63 -61.45 39.37 19.64
CA GLY A 63 -61.41 40.50 20.57
C GLY A 63 -62.62 40.65 21.50
N ALA A 64 -63.65 39.80 21.41
CA ALA A 64 -64.81 39.86 22.32
C ALA A 64 -64.51 39.32 23.72
N SER A 65 -63.47 38.50 23.88
CA SER A 65 -62.92 38.11 25.19
C SER A 65 -61.41 37.94 25.07
N LEU A 66 -60.66 38.51 26.01
CA LEU A 66 -59.19 38.41 26.05
C LEU A 66 -58.70 37.36 27.06
N ALA A 67 -59.62 36.61 27.65
CA ALA A 67 -59.32 35.65 28.70
C ALA A 67 -58.44 34.49 28.20
N ASN A 68 -57.53 34.03 29.05
CA ASN A 68 -56.75 32.82 28.78
C ASN A 68 -57.66 31.58 28.75
N CYS A 69 -57.35 30.62 27.88
CA CYS A 69 -58.07 29.36 27.75
C CYS A 69 -57.18 28.20 28.19
N GLN A 70 -57.62 27.44 29.19
CA GLN A 70 -56.97 26.21 29.63
C GLN A 70 -57.60 24.99 28.94
N LEU A 71 -56.81 24.23 28.18
CA LEU A 71 -57.23 22.97 27.56
C LEU A 71 -57.20 21.84 28.61
N ASP A 72 -58.31 21.68 29.33
CA ASP A 72 -58.43 20.83 30.52
C ASP A 72 -59.06 19.44 30.27
N LEU A 73 -59.27 19.09 29.00
CA LEU A 73 -59.75 17.76 28.60
C LEU A 73 -58.59 16.87 28.16
N PRO A 74 -58.65 15.54 28.33
CA PRO A 74 -57.58 14.63 27.89
C PRO A 74 -57.43 14.58 26.36
N SER A 75 -58.52 14.83 25.62
CA SER A 75 -58.52 14.94 24.17
C SER A 75 -59.54 15.97 23.70
N ILE A 76 -59.14 16.80 22.75
CA ILE A 76 -59.97 17.82 22.11
C ILE A 76 -59.91 17.58 20.61
N THR A 77 -61.07 17.47 19.97
CA THR A 77 -61.16 17.44 18.50
C THR A 77 -62.10 18.54 18.04
N VAL A 78 -61.66 19.35 17.08
CA VAL A 78 -62.46 20.42 16.47
C VAL A 78 -62.36 20.36 14.95
N THR A 79 -63.34 20.95 14.26
CA THR A 79 -63.30 21.13 12.81
C THR A 79 -62.18 22.08 12.43
N ALA A 80 -62.16 23.27 13.04
CA ALA A 80 -61.19 24.31 12.76
C ALA A 80 -60.92 25.17 14.01
N LEU A 81 -59.79 25.85 14.04
CA LEU A 81 -59.40 26.79 15.09
C LEU A 81 -59.10 28.16 14.47
N THR A 82 -59.80 29.18 14.93
CA THR A 82 -59.59 30.55 14.50
C THR A 82 -59.25 31.43 15.69
N VAL A 83 -58.07 32.04 15.69
CA VAL A 83 -57.65 33.09 16.62
C VAL A 83 -57.58 34.40 15.84
N ALA A 84 -58.69 35.13 15.83
CA ALA A 84 -58.85 36.36 15.06
C ALA A 84 -58.12 37.54 15.72
N ALA A 85 -57.84 38.56 14.90
CA ALA A 85 -57.22 39.79 15.34
C ALA A 85 -57.97 40.41 16.55
N GLY A 86 -57.19 40.92 17.50
CA GLY A 86 -57.71 41.50 18.74
C GLY A 86 -57.77 40.55 19.92
N TYR A 87 -57.64 39.22 19.73
CA TYR A 87 -57.43 38.29 20.85
C TYR A 87 -55.97 38.36 21.34
N THR A 88 -55.75 38.67 22.61
CA THR A 88 -54.41 38.75 23.22
C THR A 88 -54.15 37.70 24.29
N GLY A 89 -55.15 36.87 24.59
CA GLY A 89 -55.03 35.80 25.58
C GLY A 89 -54.13 34.65 25.12
N THR A 90 -53.89 33.73 26.05
CA THR A 90 -53.14 32.49 25.82
C THR A 90 -54.06 31.28 25.87
N ILE A 91 -54.02 30.46 24.82
CA ILE A 91 -54.59 29.11 24.80
C ILE A 91 -53.46 28.15 25.17
N SER A 92 -53.56 27.48 26.32
CA SER A 92 -52.51 26.58 26.78
C SER A 92 -53.08 25.33 27.46
N PRO A 93 -52.34 24.21 27.47
CA PRO A 93 -52.80 23.01 28.13
C PRO A 93 -52.66 23.06 29.63
N ALA A 94 -53.61 22.43 30.34
CA ALA A 94 -53.52 22.21 31.78
C ALA A 94 -52.76 20.91 32.15
N GLY A 95 -52.39 20.08 31.15
CA GLY A 95 -51.73 18.78 31.33
C GLY A 95 -51.39 18.09 30.01
N THR A 96 -51.40 16.75 29.98
CA THR A 96 -51.10 15.93 28.78
C THR A 96 -52.28 15.80 27.82
N THR A 97 -52.89 16.92 27.46
CA THR A 97 -54.02 16.97 26.52
C THR A 97 -53.55 16.52 25.11
N ASN A 98 -54.44 15.99 24.29
CA ASN A 98 -54.20 15.80 22.86
C ASN A 98 -55.17 16.68 22.07
N MET A 99 -54.71 17.34 21.00
CA MET A 99 -55.58 18.20 20.19
C MET A 99 -55.52 17.85 18.70
N THR A 100 -56.67 17.50 18.13
CA THR A 100 -56.83 17.24 16.70
C THR A 100 -57.69 18.32 16.07
N ILE A 101 -57.14 19.02 15.07
CA ILE A 101 -57.84 20.01 14.26
C ILE A 101 -57.99 19.43 12.86
N ARG A 102 -59.22 19.13 12.46
CA ARG A 102 -59.49 18.36 11.23
C ARG A 102 -59.23 19.15 9.95
N PHE A 103 -59.50 20.44 9.97
CA PHE A 103 -59.37 21.35 8.83
C PHE A 103 -58.45 22.52 9.22
N ASP A 104 -58.86 23.75 8.90
CA ASP A 104 -57.98 24.90 8.88
C ASP A 104 -57.68 25.45 10.28
N VAL A 105 -56.48 26.01 10.40
CA VAL A 105 -56.03 26.80 11.56
C VAL A 105 -55.69 28.19 11.06
N ASN A 106 -56.31 29.21 11.65
CA ASN A 106 -56.07 30.61 11.28
C ASN A 106 -55.67 31.41 12.53
N ILE A 107 -54.41 31.84 12.60
CA ILE A 107 -53.86 32.60 13.73
C ILE A 107 -53.50 34.01 13.28
N SER A 108 -54.19 35.02 13.81
CA SER A 108 -53.94 36.44 13.51
C SER A 108 -53.43 37.23 14.71
N SER A 109 -53.56 36.71 15.94
CA SER A 109 -53.02 37.31 17.16
C SER A 109 -52.99 36.29 18.31
N GLY A 110 -52.62 36.72 19.51
CA GLY A 110 -52.62 35.89 20.72
C GLY A 110 -51.51 34.83 20.76
N THR A 111 -51.58 33.96 21.77
CA THR A 111 -50.64 32.85 21.94
C THR A 111 -51.40 31.53 21.99
N VAL A 112 -51.01 30.56 21.16
CA VAL A 112 -51.53 29.20 21.16
C VAL A 112 -50.39 28.25 21.47
N ILE A 113 -50.55 27.45 22.52
CA ILE A 113 -49.63 26.38 22.88
C ILE A 113 -50.44 25.10 22.79
N LEU A 114 -50.12 24.28 21.80
CA LEU A 114 -50.74 22.98 21.63
C LEU A 114 -50.15 21.97 22.60
N PRO A 115 -50.92 20.94 22.97
CA PRO A 115 -50.51 19.98 23.98
C PRO A 115 -49.68 18.85 23.36
N ALA A 116 -49.24 17.87 24.16
CA ALA A 116 -48.16 16.93 23.82
C ALA A 116 -48.21 16.31 22.41
N VAL A 117 -49.41 15.91 21.95
CA VAL A 117 -49.64 15.46 20.56
C VAL A 117 -50.67 16.36 19.88
N SER A 118 -50.32 16.89 18.71
CA SER A 118 -51.23 17.69 17.89
C SER A 118 -51.19 17.37 16.41
N SER A 119 -52.35 17.40 15.76
CA SER A 119 -52.45 17.20 14.30
C SER A 119 -53.35 18.26 13.68
N VAL A 120 -52.87 18.89 12.60
CA VAL A 120 -53.60 19.85 11.77
C VAL A 120 -53.84 19.21 10.40
N GLY A 121 -55.11 18.93 10.09
CA GLY A 121 -55.50 18.26 8.84
C GLY A 121 -55.67 19.19 7.64
N GLY A 122 -56.07 20.45 7.86
CA GLY A 122 -56.28 21.44 6.81
C GLY A 122 -55.12 22.42 6.66
N ILE A 123 -55.40 23.56 6.02
CA ILE A 123 -54.40 24.60 5.76
C ILE A 123 -54.11 25.35 7.07
N TYR A 124 -52.83 25.48 7.41
CA TYR A 124 -52.38 26.33 8.50
C TYR A 124 -52.02 27.71 7.96
N THR A 125 -52.62 28.77 8.49
CA THR A 125 -52.31 30.15 8.13
C THR A 125 -52.03 30.99 9.37
N GLN A 126 -50.85 31.60 9.41
CA GLN A 126 -50.42 32.50 10.46
C GLN A 126 -50.14 33.91 9.91
N ASN A 127 -50.94 34.86 10.38
CA ASN A 127 -50.90 36.28 10.03
C ASN A 127 -50.52 37.17 11.24
N GLY A 128 -50.28 36.57 12.41
CA GLY A 128 -49.76 37.23 13.61
C GLY A 128 -49.67 36.26 14.79
N GLY A 129 -49.36 36.78 15.98
CA GLY A 129 -49.32 35.99 17.22
C GLY A 129 -48.23 34.92 17.26
N THR A 130 -48.35 34.02 18.25
CA THR A 130 -47.43 32.89 18.46
C THR A 130 -48.22 31.59 18.50
N PHE A 131 -47.77 30.57 17.76
CA PHE A 131 -48.29 29.22 17.83
C PHE A 131 -47.15 28.26 18.15
N THR A 132 -47.33 27.41 19.15
CA THR A 132 -46.31 26.46 19.61
C THR A 132 -46.88 25.05 19.53
N THR A 133 -46.23 24.14 18.82
CA THR A 133 -46.66 22.73 18.77
C THR A 133 -46.40 22.03 20.11
N GLY A 134 -46.99 20.85 20.28
CA GLY A 134 -46.76 19.99 21.44
C GLY A 134 -45.29 19.60 21.62
N ALA A 135 -44.90 19.31 22.86
CA ALA A 135 -43.52 18.95 23.20
C ALA A 135 -43.09 17.54 22.72
N THR A 136 -44.02 16.67 22.31
CA THR A 136 -43.73 15.28 21.94
C THR A 136 -43.76 15.10 20.42
N SER A 137 -44.93 15.29 19.79
CA SER A 137 -45.07 15.14 18.34
C SER A 137 -46.17 16.01 17.75
N GLY A 138 -45.95 16.56 16.55
CA GLY A 138 -46.94 17.32 15.81
C GLY A 138 -47.01 16.91 14.34
N SER A 139 -48.14 17.16 13.66
CA SER A 139 -48.23 16.98 12.21
C SER A 139 -49.08 18.05 11.52
N PHE A 140 -48.61 18.47 10.35
CA PHE A 140 -49.32 19.33 9.41
C PHE A 140 -49.52 18.55 8.10
N ALA A 141 -50.76 18.12 7.86
CA ALA A 141 -51.08 17.28 6.71
C ALA A 141 -51.21 18.07 5.39
N ASN A 142 -51.24 19.40 5.45
CA ASN A 142 -51.46 20.27 4.29
C ASN A 142 -50.51 21.49 4.31
N ILE A 143 -50.78 22.48 3.47
CA ILE A 143 -49.97 23.69 3.30
C ILE A 143 -49.90 24.49 4.60
N VAL A 144 -48.69 24.97 4.93
CA VAL A 144 -48.39 25.85 6.05
C VAL A 144 -47.97 27.21 5.52
N ASN A 145 -48.73 28.26 5.83
CA ASN A 145 -48.43 29.64 5.47
C ASN A 145 -48.11 30.46 6.74
N ILE A 146 -46.89 31.00 6.83
CA ILE A 146 -46.43 31.85 7.93
C ILE A 146 -46.18 33.24 7.35
N ASN A 147 -47.26 34.00 7.18
CA ASN A 147 -47.22 35.33 6.58
C ASN A 147 -46.66 36.37 7.55
N ASN A 148 -46.95 36.24 8.85
CA ASN A 148 -46.49 37.12 9.94
C ASN A 148 -46.71 36.41 11.29
N GLY A 149 -45.85 36.63 12.29
CA GLY A 149 -45.89 35.94 13.58
C GLY A 149 -44.94 34.74 13.65
N THR A 150 -45.01 33.97 14.74
CA THR A 150 -44.08 32.87 15.00
C THR A 150 -44.78 31.52 15.14
N LEU A 151 -44.32 30.53 14.37
CA LEU A 151 -44.59 29.11 14.58
C LEU A 151 -43.39 28.47 15.29
N ASN A 152 -43.53 28.16 16.57
CA ASN A 152 -42.55 27.41 17.34
C ASN A 152 -42.81 25.91 17.19
N VAL A 153 -41.78 25.19 16.76
CA VAL A 153 -41.79 23.74 16.58
C VAL A 153 -41.11 23.12 17.79
N ASN A 154 -41.85 22.31 18.55
CA ASN A 154 -41.34 21.54 19.68
C ASN A 154 -41.45 20.03 19.42
N GLY A 155 -40.49 19.25 19.92
CA GLY A 155 -40.48 17.79 19.75
C GLY A 155 -40.17 17.37 18.32
N THR A 156 -40.91 16.39 17.79
CA THR A 156 -40.82 15.98 16.38
C THR A 156 -42.07 16.41 15.63
N VAL A 157 -41.93 17.29 14.64
CA VAL A 157 -43.08 17.80 13.88
C VAL A 157 -42.93 17.49 12.40
N SER A 158 -43.97 16.89 11.84
CA SER A 158 -44.00 16.52 10.45
C SER A 158 -44.80 17.48 9.57
N PHE A 159 -44.33 17.69 8.35
CA PHE A 159 -44.95 18.54 7.34
C PHE A 159 -45.10 17.73 6.05
N ALA A 160 -46.36 17.49 5.66
CA ALA A 160 -46.66 16.67 4.49
C ALA A 160 -46.58 17.45 3.15
N ASN A 161 -46.66 18.79 3.20
CA ASN A 161 -46.80 19.66 2.03
C ASN A 161 -45.92 20.93 2.15
N ASN A 162 -46.19 21.95 1.33
CA ASN A 162 -45.41 23.19 1.25
C ASN A 162 -45.42 24.00 2.55
N ILE A 163 -44.28 24.62 2.85
CA ILE A 163 -44.11 25.59 3.93
C ILE A 163 -43.75 26.93 3.29
N ASN A 164 -44.68 27.89 3.36
CA ASN A 164 -44.54 29.20 2.75
C ASN A 164 -44.31 30.26 3.83
N ILE A 165 -43.21 31.00 3.74
CA ILE A 165 -42.84 32.11 4.60
C ILE A 165 -42.59 33.33 3.69
N PRO A 166 -43.66 33.99 3.21
CA PRO A 166 -43.53 35.00 2.15
C PRO A 166 -42.99 36.35 2.61
N THR A 167 -42.84 36.60 3.91
CA THR A 167 -42.38 37.90 4.45
C THR A 167 -41.35 37.70 5.55
N ALA A 168 -40.50 38.72 5.79
CA ALA A 168 -39.51 38.71 6.89
C ALA A 168 -40.14 38.59 8.29
N ALA A 169 -41.44 38.92 8.40
CA ALA A 169 -42.16 38.95 9.67
C ALA A 169 -42.72 37.58 10.07
N GLY A 170 -42.75 36.61 9.13
CA GLY A 170 -43.08 35.22 9.42
C GLY A 170 -41.85 34.45 9.89
N VAL A 171 -41.96 33.74 11.02
CA VAL A 171 -40.84 33.00 11.61
C VAL A 171 -41.24 31.54 11.87
N LEU A 172 -40.48 30.60 11.30
CA LEU A 172 -40.49 29.20 11.72
C LEU A 172 -39.32 28.98 12.70
N ASN A 173 -39.63 28.84 13.98
CA ASN A 173 -38.62 28.63 15.03
C ASN A 173 -38.54 27.15 15.40
N THR A 174 -37.43 26.50 15.05
CA THR A 174 -37.24 25.06 15.28
C THR A 174 -36.56 24.73 16.61
N GLY A 175 -36.01 25.69 17.35
CA GLY A 175 -35.36 25.44 18.64
C GLY A 175 -34.33 24.30 18.58
N THR A 176 -34.50 23.26 19.40
CA THR A 176 -33.71 22.00 19.36
C THR A 176 -34.51 20.81 18.80
N SER A 177 -35.57 21.11 18.04
CA SER A 177 -36.57 20.14 17.62
C SER A 177 -36.21 19.46 16.31
N THR A 178 -36.96 18.40 16.00
CA THR A 178 -36.84 17.66 14.74
C THR A 178 -37.98 18.03 13.81
N VAL A 179 -37.62 18.57 12.65
CA VAL A 179 -38.56 18.79 11.53
C VAL A 179 -38.49 17.59 10.60
N VAL A 180 -39.64 17.02 10.28
CA VAL A 180 -39.78 15.90 9.33
C VAL A 180 -40.54 16.38 8.11
N LEU A 181 -39.94 16.29 6.93
CA LEU A 181 -40.64 16.53 5.66
C LEU A 181 -41.07 15.19 5.09
N GLU A 182 -42.38 14.94 5.03
CA GLU A 182 -42.96 13.63 4.72
C GLU A 182 -44.09 13.69 3.68
N GLY A 183 -44.64 12.54 3.29
CA GLY A 183 -45.73 12.44 2.32
C GLY A 183 -45.27 12.23 0.88
N THR A 184 -46.22 12.28 -0.06
CA THR A 184 -46.04 11.82 -1.44
C THR A 184 -45.82 12.92 -2.48
N GLY A 185 -46.04 14.19 -2.13
CA GLY A 185 -45.82 15.36 -2.99
C GLY A 185 -44.54 16.13 -2.66
N GLY A 186 -44.06 16.96 -3.59
CA GLY A 186 -42.95 17.88 -3.33
C GLY A 186 -43.28 18.84 -2.19
N THR A 187 -42.28 19.16 -1.37
CA THR A 187 -42.36 20.27 -0.40
C THR A 187 -41.43 21.37 -0.88
N LEU A 188 -42.02 22.50 -1.26
CA LEU A 188 -41.31 23.76 -1.40
C LEU A 188 -41.29 24.45 -0.04
N ILE A 189 -40.08 24.73 0.46
CA ILE A 189 -39.87 25.64 1.58
C ILE A 189 -39.50 26.99 0.97
N ASN A 190 -40.45 27.90 0.94
CA ASN A 190 -40.29 29.21 0.32
C ASN A 190 -40.08 30.28 1.39
N ASN A 191 -38.88 30.83 1.49
CA ASN A 191 -38.54 31.91 2.43
C ASN A 191 -38.29 33.23 1.69
N ASN A 192 -39.32 33.78 1.04
CA ASN A 192 -39.25 35.02 0.25
C ASN A 192 -39.11 36.31 1.09
N GLY A 193 -38.94 36.19 2.42
CA GLY A 193 -38.91 37.30 3.37
C GLY A 193 -37.56 38.00 3.55
N ALA A 194 -36.45 37.37 3.19
CA ALA A 194 -35.12 37.99 3.21
C ALA A 194 -34.46 37.74 1.85
N ALA A 195 -33.69 38.71 1.36
CA ALA A 195 -32.74 38.48 0.26
C ALA A 195 -31.95 37.17 0.52
N PRO A 196 -31.49 36.45 -0.52
CA PRO A 196 -31.12 35.01 -0.49
C PRO A 196 -31.17 34.36 0.90
N GLY A 197 -32.33 33.81 1.26
CA GLY A 197 -32.70 33.55 2.65
C GLY A 197 -31.97 32.34 3.22
N THR A 198 -31.38 32.47 4.41
CA THR A 198 -30.87 31.31 5.15
C THR A 198 -32.02 30.65 5.90
N THR A 199 -32.27 29.37 5.63
CA THR A 199 -33.25 28.56 6.35
C THR A 199 -32.53 27.64 7.32
N THR A 200 -32.86 27.73 8.62
CA THR A 200 -32.16 27.00 9.68
C THR A 200 -33.06 25.97 10.36
N PHE A 201 -32.57 24.74 10.46
CA PHE A 201 -33.16 23.63 11.22
C PHE A 201 -32.17 23.18 12.29
N TYR A 202 -32.66 22.69 13.43
CA TYR A 202 -31.80 21.97 14.36
C TYR A 202 -31.57 20.54 13.90
N ASN A 203 -32.62 19.71 13.89
CA ASN A 203 -32.64 18.42 13.19
C ASN A 203 -33.60 18.48 12.00
N LEU A 204 -33.22 17.88 10.88
CA LEU A 204 -34.05 17.77 9.68
C LEU A 204 -34.07 16.32 9.20
N THR A 205 -35.28 15.78 9.03
CA THR A 205 -35.50 14.48 8.39
C THR A 205 -36.29 14.68 7.11
N ILE A 206 -35.84 14.06 6.02
CA ILE A 206 -36.54 14.04 4.73
C ILE A 206 -36.93 12.60 4.44
N ASN A 207 -38.23 12.37 4.35
CA ASN A 207 -38.83 11.08 4.10
C ASN A 207 -39.99 11.24 3.11
N LYS A 208 -39.65 11.64 1.89
CA LYS A 208 -40.62 11.89 0.82
C LYS A 208 -40.64 10.69 -0.10
N THR A 209 -41.62 9.80 0.07
CA THR A 209 -41.81 8.63 -0.78
C THR A 209 -42.31 9.05 -2.17
N SER A 210 -41.42 9.50 -3.07
CA SER A 210 -41.76 9.79 -4.47
C SER A 210 -40.54 10.03 -5.38
N ALA A 211 -40.74 9.83 -6.69
CA ALA A 211 -39.81 10.15 -7.77
C ALA A 211 -39.33 11.62 -7.77
N VAL A 212 -38.18 11.87 -8.42
CA VAL A 212 -37.42 13.14 -8.48
C VAL A 212 -38.27 14.39 -8.81
N ALA A 213 -39.38 14.25 -9.52
CA ALA A 213 -40.30 15.35 -9.84
C ALA A 213 -41.00 15.97 -8.60
N ASN A 214 -41.04 15.24 -7.49
CA ASN A 214 -41.61 15.67 -6.20
C ASN A 214 -40.52 15.92 -5.15
N ALA A 215 -39.34 16.39 -5.58
CA ALA A 215 -38.24 16.70 -4.69
C ALA A 215 -38.61 17.79 -3.66
N VAL A 216 -37.95 17.74 -2.50
CA VAL A 216 -37.89 18.88 -1.60
C VAL A 216 -37.12 19.99 -2.31
N ALA A 217 -37.72 21.17 -2.41
CA ALA A 217 -37.09 22.34 -2.99
C ALA A 217 -37.02 23.45 -1.94
N PHE A 218 -35.91 24.18 -1.95
CA PHE A 218 -35.70 25.43 -1.26
C PHE A 218 -35.63 26.54 -2.31
N GLY A 219 -35.91 27.79 -1.93
CA GLY A 219 -35.87 28.93 -2.85
C GLY A 219 -34.52 29.05 -3.58
N THR A 220 -34.55 29.55 -4.82
CA THR A 220 -33.32 29.78 -5.60
C THR A 220 -32.45 30.82 -4.87
N ALA A 221 -31.20 30.46 -4.58
CA ALA A 221 -30.20 31.21 -3.78
C ALA A 221 -30.24 31.03 -2.25
N ASP A 222 -31.15 30.21 -1.71
CA ASP A 222 -31.23 29.98 -0.26
C ASP A 222 -30.11 29.06 0.26
N GLN A 223 -29.54 29.40 1.44
CA GLN A 223 -28.70 28.47 2.19
C GLN A 223 -29.56 27.67 3.17
N VAL A 224 -29.36 26.36 3.25
CA VAL A 224 -30.02 25.51 4.24
C VAL A 224 -28.99 25.10 5.27
N ILE A 225 -29.25 25.42 6.54
CA ILE A 225 -28.36 25.05 7.65
C ILE A 225 -29.11 24.08 8.56
N VAL A 226 -28.59 22.87 8.69
CA VAL A 226 -29.01 21.89 9.70
C VAL A 226 -27.96 21.90 10.79
N GLN A 227 -28.27 22.49 11.95
CA GLN A 227 -27.29 22.73 13.02
C GLN A 227 -26.81 21.44 13.70
N ASN A 228 -27.62 20.39 13.69
CA ASN A 228 -27.31 19.12 14.34
C ASN A 228 -27.40 17.97 13.32
N ASP A 229 -28.48 17.18 13.29
CA ASP A 229 -28.54 15.97 12.46
C ASP A 229 -29.43 16.13 11.21
N LEU A 230 -28.90 15.75 10.05
CA LEU A 230 -29.66 15.61 8.80
C LEU A 230 -29.85 14.12 8.46
N THR A 231 -31.10 13.70 8.32
CA THR A 231 -31.47 12.34 7.91
C THR A 231 -32.24 12.37 6.60
N LEU A 232 -31.74 11.66 5.59
CA LEU A 232 -32.33 11.56 4.25
C LEU A 232 -32.77 10.11 4.05
N ILE A 233 -34.04 9.78 4.31
CA ILE A 233 -34.55 8.40 4.26
C ILE A 233 -34.92 8.00 2.82
N ASP A 234 -35.79 8.80 2.20
CA ASP A 234 -36.33 8.60 0.85
C ASP A 234 -36.66 9.97 0.21
N GLY A 235 -36.69 9.99 -1.12
CA GLY A 235 -37.02 11.14 -1.95
C GLY A 235 -35.81 11.77 -2.62
N ALA A 236 -35.98 13.02 -3.05
CA ALA A 236 -34.94 13.80 -3.70
C ALA A 236 -34.94 15.24 -3.18
N ILE A 237 -33.82 15.93 -3.33
CA ILE A 237 -33.71 17.38 -3.15
C ILE A 237 -33.41 17.98 -4.52
N ALA A 238 -34.14 19.03 -4.89
CA ALA A 238 -34.07 19.63 -6.21
C ALA A 238 -32.70 20.30 -6.42
N ALA A 239 -32.11 20.11 -7.61
CA ALA A 239 -30.76 20.57 -7.95
C ALA A 239 -30.50 22.08 -7.76
N SER A 240 -31.55 22.91 -7.77
CA SER A 240 -31.47 24.38 -7.73
C SER A 240 -31.32 24.98 -6.33
N THR A 241 -31.27 24.15 -5.29
CA THR A 241 -31.16 24.61 -3.90
C THR A 241 -29.70 24.93 -3.61
N GLY A 242 -29.44 26.09 -2.99
CA GLY A 242 -28.08 26.56 -2.70
C GLY A 242 -27.30 25.67 -1.73
N ASN A 243 -26.28 26.23 -1.07
CA ASN A 243 -25.40 25.47 -0.19
C ASN A 243 -26.19 24.82 0.97
N LEU A 244 -26.09 23.49 1.12
CA LEU A 244 -26.57 22.76 2.29
C LEU A 244 -25.43 22.62 3.30
N GLN A 245 -25.65 23.02 4.55
CA GLN A 245 -24.72 22.83 5.64
C GLN A 245 -25.29 21.89 6.70
N VAL A 246 -24.48 20.96 7.19
CA VAL A 246 -24.82 20.04 8.28
C VAL A 246 -23.79 20.21 9.40
N GLY A 247 -24.26 20.42 10.62
CA GLY A 247 -23.42 20.73 11.79
C GLY A 247 -22.92 19.51 12.56
N ARG A 248 -23.59 18.35 12.44
CA ARG A 248 -23.19 17.10 13.10
C ARG A 248 -23.35 15.88 12.18
N ASN A 249 -24.39 15.07 12.31
CA ASN A 249 -24.48 13.80 11.58
C ASN A 249 -25.25 13.95 10.27
N LEU A 250 -24.80 13.20 9.25
CA LEU A 250 -25.50 13.05 7.97
C LEU A 250 -25.82 11.57 7.76
N THR A 251 -27.10 11.23 7.66
CA THR A 251 -27.54 9.87 7.30
C THR A 251 -28.21 9.89 5.94
N ILE A 252 -27.72 9.06 5.02
CA ILE A 252 -28.28 8.88 3.67
C ILE A 252 -28.79 7.44 3.56
N GLY A 253 -30.11 7.28 3.55
CA GLY A 253 -30.82 6.02 3.41
C GLY A 253 -30.79 5.50 1.97
N ALA A 254 -30.93 4.19 1.83
CA ALA A 254 -30.82 3.46 0.56
C ALA A 254 -31.79 3.93 -0.54
N ALA A 255 -32.94 4.49 -0.17
CA ALA A 255 -33.96 4.94 -1.10
C ALA A 255 -33.76 6.39 -1.58
N PHE A 256 -32.85 7.15 -0.96
CA PHE A 256 -32.60 8.53 -1.32
C PHE A 256 -31.96 8.64 -2.72
N ASN A 257 -32.54 9.47 -3.59
CA ASN A 257 -32.13 9.67 -4.98
C ASN A 257 -31.99 11.17 -5.33
N GLY A 258 -31.58 11.99 -4.36
CA GLY A 258 -31.38 13.43 -4.52
C GLY A 258 -29.95 13.83 -4.87
N ALA A 259 -29.77 15.05 -5.38
CA ALA A 259 -28.47 15.65 -5.66
C ALA A 259 -28.38 17.07 -5.09
N PHE A 260 -27.20 17.44 -4.62
CA PHE A 260 -26.91 18.76 -4.06
C PHE A 260 -25.86 19.47 -4.91
N THR A 261 -26.03 20.78 -5.11
CA THR A 261 -24.99 21.58 -5.78
C THR A 261 -23.78 21.78 -4.87
N ASN A 262 -23.97 22.08 -3.58
CA ASN A 262 -22.88 22.10 -2.61
C ASN A 262 -23.35 21.53 -1.27
N LEU A 263 -22.59 20.60 -0.71
CA LEU A 263 -22.81 20.03 0.63
C LEU A 263 -21.62 20.37 1.51
N THR A 264 -21.86 20.99 2.66
CA THR A 264 -20.81 21.29 3.63
C THR A 264 -21.09 20.60 4.95
N LEU A 265 -20.17 19.75 5.40
CA LEU A 265 -20.15 19.22 6.76
C LEU A 265 -19.30 20.16 7.62
N ASN A 266 -19.97 21.01 8.39
CA ASN A 266 -19.38 22.00 9.29
C ASN A 266 -19.56 21.56 10.75
N GLY A 267 -18.91 22.24 11.68
CA GLY A 267 -19.18 22.08 13.11
C GLY A 267 -17.95 21.77 13.95
N ALA A 268 -18.15 21.84 15.26
CA ALA A 268 -17.13 21.71 16.30
C ALA A 268 -17.09 20.32 16.96
N ALA A 269 -18.06 19.46 16.64
CA ALA A 269 -18.21 18.12 17.20
C ALA A 269 -17.82 17.04 16.17
N ASP A 270 -17.59 15.83 16.68
CA ASP A 270 -17.48 14.66 15.83
C ASP A 270 -18.78 14.41 15.07
N ALA A 271 -18.65 13.93 13.84
CA ALA A 271 -19.76 13.61 12.96
C ALA A 271 -19.63 12.18 12.47
N VAL A 272 -20.78 11.54 12.28
CA VAL A 272 -20.90 10.31 11.54
C VAL A 272 -21.65 10.60 10.24
N VAL A 273 -21.08 10.12 9.13
CA VAL A 273 -21.71 10.13 7.82
C VAL A 273 -22.08 8.69 7.48
N THR A 274 -23.35 8.34 7.63
CA THR A 274 -23.87 7.02 7.32
C THR A 274 -24.38 7.00 5.89
N VAL A 275 -23.86 6.07 5.09
CA VAL A 275 -24.16 5.92 3.67
C VAL A 275 -24.72 4.52 3.42
N ASP A 276 -26.03 4.42 3.29
CA ASP A 276 -26.75 3.19 2.98
C ASP A 276 -27.17 3.11 1.50
N ALA A 277 -26.71 4.04 0.67
CA ALA A 277 -26.96 4.09 -0.77
C ALA A 277 -25.64 4.05 -1.57
N PRO A 278 -25.57 3.32 -2.69
CA PRO A 278 -24.38 3.25 -3.55
C PRO A 278 -24.06 4.57 -4.28
N PHE A 279 -24.88 5.60 -4.09
CA PHE A 279 -24.85 6.80 -4.91
C PHE A 279 -24.86 8.07 -4.05
N ILE A 280 -23.75 8.80 -4.05
CA ILE A 280 -23.71 10.17 -3.54
C ILE A 280 -23.31 11.09 -4.70
N ASN A 281 -24.30 11.81 -5.20
CA ASN A 281 -24.18 13.01 -6.03
C ASN A 281 -24.19 12.84 -7.58
N ALA A 282 -25.34 13.16 -8.19
CA ALA A 282 -25.54 13.20 -9.65
C ALA A 282 -25.22 14.54 -10.33
N ASN A 283 -24.88 15.61 -9.59
CA ASN A 283 -24.72 16.96 -10.15
C ASN A 283 -23.34 17.55 -9.86
N SER A 284 -22.93 18.50 -10.71
CA SER A 284 -21.61 19.16 -10.81
C SER A 284 -21.18 19.99 -9.59
N GLY A 285 -21.18 19.39 -8.40
CA GLY A 285 -21.10 20.06 -7.12
C GLY A 285 -19.85 19.77 -6.29
N SER A 286 -19.63 20.57 -5.25
CA SER A 286 -18.57 20.35 -4.26
C SER A 286 -19.14 19.81 -2.94
N THR A 287 -18.52 18.75 -2.40
CA THR A 287 -18.69 18.37 -1.00
C THR A 287 -17.50 18.90 -0.20
N THR A 288 -17.75 19.63 0.88
CA THR A 288 -16.71 20.24 1.71
C THR A 288 -16.83 19.74 3.15
N ILE A 289 -15.76 19.21 3.71
CA ILE A 289 -15.63 18.87 5.13
C ILE A 289 -14.74 19.91 5.79
N ASN A 290 -15.29 20.62 6.77
CA ASN A 290 -14.63 21.73 7.43
C ASN A 290 -14.94 21.72 8.94
N LYS A 291 -14.20 20.89 9.70
CA LYS A 291 -14.37 20.79 11.15
C LYS A 291 -13.55 21.84 11.89
N ALA A 292 -14.23 22.75 12.60
CA ALA A 292 -13.64 23.95 13.21
C ALA A 292 -12.59 23.67 14.29
N ASN A 293 -12.71 22.52 14.98
CA ASN A 293 -11.84 22.17 16.09
C ASN A 293 -10.76 21.17 15.63
N PRO A 294 -9.46 21.46 15.88
CA PRO A 294 -8.39 20.49 15.74
C PRO A 294 -8.67 19.28 16.63
N GLY A 295 -8.89 18.11 16.02
CA GLY A 295 -9.24 16.86 16.72
C GLY A 295 -10.66 16.36 16.45
N SER A 296 -11.57 17.21 15.94
CA SER A 296 -12.88 16.76 15.50
C SER A 296 -12.80 15.87 14.26
N GLN A 297 -13.64 14.86 14.23
CA GLN A 297 -13.60 13.80 13.23
C GLN A 297 -14.89 13.72 12.42
N VAL A 298 -14.79 13.22 11.19
CA VAL A 298 -15.90 12.73 10.38
C VAL A 298 -15.63 11.26 10.10
N SER A 299 -16.48 10.38 10.60
CA SER A 299 -16.37 8.95 10.32
C SER A 299 -17.44 8.53 9.32
N PHE A 300 -17.02 7.98 8.19
CA PHE A 300 -17.92 7.35 7.23
C PHE A 300 -18.28 5.95 7.71
N VAL A 301 -19.56 5.60 7.63
CA VAL A 301 -20.10 4.27 7.94
C VAL A 301 -20.93 3.83 6.75
N THR A 302 -20.75 2.58 6.33
CA THR A 302 -21.47 1.99 5.19
C THR A 302 -22.09 0.67 5.61
N ASN A 303 -23.40 0.48 5.42
CA ASN A 303 -24.06 -0.80 5.68
C ASN A 303 -24.29 -1.62 4.39
N LEU A 304 -23.56 -1.28 3.32
CA LEU A 304 -23.72 -1.92 2.01
C LEU A 304 -22.94 -3.25 1.96
N PRO A 305 -23.57 -4.37 1.54
CA PRO A 305 -22.95 -5.70 1.61
C PRO A 305 -21.79 -5.92 0.62
N THR A 306 -21.81 -5.28 -0.55
CA THR A 306 -20.69 -5.18 -1.52
C THR A 306 -21.09 -4.08 -2.51
N ASN A 307 -20.46 -2.91 -2.51
CA ASN A 307 -20.77 -1.91 -3.54
C ASN A 307 -19.65 -0.89 -3.73
N LEU A 308 -19.56 -0.46 -4.99
CA LEU A 308 -18.85 0.73 -5.40
C LEU A 308 -19.57 1.97 -4.86
N ILE A 309 -18.91 2.78 -4.04
CA ILE A 309 -19.40 4.08 -3.60
C ILE A 309 -18.81 5.13 -4.55
N ASN A 310 -19.66 5.63 -5.44
CA ASN A 310 -19.29 6.68 -6.36
C ASN A 310 -19.63 8.05 -5.77
N PHE A 311 -18.61 8.86 -5.52
CA PHE A 311 -18.75 10.32 -5.42
C PHE A 311 -18.71 10.99 -6.80
N SER A 312 -18.72 10.23 -7.90
CA SER A 312 -18.68 10.76 -9.26
C SER A 312 -19.30 9.85 -10.32
N THR A 313 -20.33 10.35 -11.00
CA THR A 313 -20.69 9.95 -12.38
C THR A 313 -20.46 11.07 -13.39
N LEU A 314 -20.16 12.30 -12.92
CA LEU A 314 -19.89 13.48 -13.73
C LEU A 314 -18.48 14.03 -13.51
N THR A 315 -17.99 14.75 -14.51
CA THR A 315 -16.61 15.21 -14.68
C THR A 315 -16.14 16.30 -13.71
N THR A 316 -17.01 16.84 -12.86
CA THR A 316 -16.78 18.06 -12.07
C THR A 316 -16.93 17.91 -10.56
N ASN A 317 -17.29 16.72 -10.05
CA ASN A 317 -17.47 16.52 -8.60
C ASN A 317 -16.14 16.63 -7.85
N THR A 318 -16.15 17.34 -6.72
CA THR A 318 -14.97 17.55 -5.86
C THR A 318 -15.31 17.27 -4.41
N LEU A 319 -14.46 16.52 -3.71
CA LEU A 319 -14.44 16.41 -2.25
C LEU A 319 -13.28 17.25 -1.70
N ASN A 320 -13.60 18.26 -0.89
CA ASN A 320 -12.66 19.13 -0.22
C ASN A 320 -12.66 18.84 1.28
N ILE A 321 -11.50 18.54 1.86
CA ILE A 321 -11.32 18.36 3.30
C ILE A 321 -10.40 19.48 3.77
N THR A 322 -10.96 20.59 4.24
CA THR A 322 -10.17 21.79 4.55
C THR A 322 -9.43 21.67 5.88
N GLN A 323 -10.03 20.98 6.86
CA GLN A 323 -9.51 20.80 8.22
C GLN A 323 -10.26 19.68 8.97
N GLY A 324 -9.60 19.10 9.97
CA GLY A 324 -10.12 18.02 10.80
C GLY A 324 -9.71 16.63 10.32
N THR A 325 -10.21 15.59 10.99
CA THR A 325 -9.91 14.19 10.63
C THR A 325 -11.08 13.57 9.88
N VAL A 326 -10.80 12.84 8.80
CA VAL A 326 -11.78 12.04 8.06
C VAL A 326 -11.36 10.58 8.08
N ASN A 327 -12.23 9.73 8.64
CA ASN A 327 -12.01 8.29 8.72
C ASN A 327 -12.97 7.58 7.75
N PHE A 328 -12.41 6.87 6.79
CA PHE A 328 -13.14 5.89 5.99
C PHE A 328 -13.18 4.55 6.73
N PRO A 329 -14.27 3.77 6.61
CA PRO A 329 -14.44 2.50 7.32
C PRO A 329 -13.39 1.49 6.87
N THR A 330 -13.02 0.54 7.72
CA THR A 330 -12.06 -0.53 7.36
C THR A 330 -12.77 -1.66 6.65
N ASP A 331 -13.01 -1.51 5.34
CA ASP A 331 -13.69 -2.53 4.53
C ASP A 331 -13.01 -2.72 3.17
N ASN A 332 -12.52 -3.93 2.92
CA ASN A 332 -11.87 -4.30 1.66
C ASN A 332 -12.86 -4.45 0.50
N ASN A 333 -14.16 -4.59 0.78
CA ASN A 333 -15.20 -4.80 -0.22
C ASN A 333 -15.78 -3.49 -0.76
N VAL A 334 -15.39 -2.35 -0.18
CA VAL A 334 -15.87 -1.03 -0.58
C VAL A 334 -14.82 -0.34 -1.45
N ILE A 335 -15.24 0.07 -2.63
CA ILE A 335 -14.44 0.89 -3.54
C ILE A 335 -14.95 2.33 -3.45
N TRP A 336 -14.08 3.27 -3.12
CA TRP A 336 -14.39 4.69 -3.04
C TRP A 336 -13.90 5.41 -4.28
N ASN A 337 -14.80 5.84 -5.15
CA ASN A 337 -14.45 6.55 -6.38
C ASN A 337 -14.65 8.06 -6.24
N PHE A 338 -13.61 8.83 -6.55
CA PHE A 338 -13.61 10.29 -6.51
C PHE A 338 -13.19 10.87 -7.86
N ASN A 339 -13.85 11.93 -8.31
CA ASN A 339 -13.39 12.69 -9.47
C ASN A 339 -12.32 13.72 -9.08
N ALA A 340 -12.55 14.54 -8.07
CA ALA A 340 -11.51 15.39 -7.48
C ALA A 340 -11.50 15.25 -5.96
N PHE A 341 -10.32 15.20 -5.35
CA PHE A 341 -10.11 14.99 -3.92
C PHE A 341 -9.01 15.91 -3.40
N ASN A 342 -9.36 16.85 -2.53
CA ASN A 342 -8.45 17.86 -2.01
C ASN A 342 -8.37 17.77 -0.49
N ILE A 343 -7.16 17.72 0.08
CA ILE A 343 -6.88 17.66 1.52
C ILE A 343 -6.10 18.92 1.89
N GLY A 344 -6.64 19.78 2.74
CA GLY A 344 -5.98 20.98 3.24
C GLY A 344 -4.89 20.68 4.26
N ALA A 345 -4.01 21.65 4.51
CA ALA A 345 -2.83 21.47 5.38
C ALA A 345 -3.15 21.03 6.81
N ASN A 346 -4.33 21.38 7.31
CA ASN A 346 -4.80 21.02 8.66
C ASN A 346 -5.76 19.82 8.67
N ALA A 347 -5.80 19.05 7.58
CA ALA A 347 -6.66 17.89 7.45
C ALA A 347 -5.86 16.57 7.54
N THR A 348 -6.50 15.57 8.13
CA THR A 348 -5.99 14.19 8.21
C THR A 348 -7.03 13.25 7.61
N VAL A 349 -6.60 12.34 6.75
CA VAL A 349 -7.44 11.30 6.15
C VAL A 349 -6.89 9.93 6.51
N SER A 350 -7.75 9.06 7.02
CA SER A 350 -7.45 7.65 7.29
C SER A 350 -8.39 6.76 6.48
N ALA A 351 -7.82 5.88 5.65
CA ALA A 351 -8.56 4.97 4.78
C ALA A 351 -7.93 3.57 4.77
N SER A 352 -7.83 2.96 5.94
CA SER A 352 -7.20 1.65 6.07
C SER A 352 -8.03 0.56 5.37
N ALA A 353 -7.38 -0.39 4.70
CA ALA A 353 -7.97 -1.57 4.05
C ALA A 353 -8.87 -1.30 2.80
N ASN A 354 -9.29 -0.06 2.56
CA ASN A 354 -10.13 0.30 1.41
C ASN A 354 -9.40 0.25 0.06
N THR A 355 -10.18 0.13 -1.01
CA THR A 355 -9.74 0.56 -2.35
C THR A 355 -10.29 1.95 -2.64
N MET A 356 -9.42 2.92 -2.95
CA MET A 356 -9.84 4.27 -3.35
C MET A 356 -9.37 4.56 -4.77
N THR A 357 -10.28 5.00 -5.63
CA THR A 357 -10.00 5.35 -7.02
C THR A 357 -10.15 6.84 -7.24
N PHE A 358 -9.14 7.49 -7.81
CA PHE A 358 -9.16 8.89 -8.19
C PHE A 358 -9.21 9.03 -9.71
N GLN A 359 -10.30 9.60 -10.24
CA GLN A 359 -10.61 9.75 -11.66
C GLN A 359 -10.30 11.14 -12.25
N GLY A 360 -9.75 12.03 -11.42
CA GLY A 360 -9.31 13.38 -11.75
C GLY A 360 -8.35 13.87 -10.66
N SER A 361 -8.36 15.16 -10.30
CA SER A 361 -7.31 15.72 -9.44
C SER A 361 -7.28 15.15 -8.02
N PHE A 362 -6.10 14.82 -7.50
CA PHE A 362 -5.89 14.47 -6.09
C PHE A 362 -4.85 15.43 -5.50
N HIS A 363 -5.26 16.40 -4.68
CA HIS A 363 -4.32 17.29 -4.00
C HIS A 363 -4.25 16.94 -2.51
N ASN A 364 -3.06 16.72 -2.00
CA ASN A 364 -2.85 16.48 -0.58
C ASN A 364 -1.88 17.51 0.01
N PHE A 365 -2.38 18.47 0.77
CA PHE A 365 -1.58 19.41 1.56
C PHE A 365 -1.43 18.97 3.03
N GLY A 366 -2.20 17.97 3.46
CA GLY A 366 -2.27 17.49 4.84
C GLY A 366 -1.69 16.09 5.02
N THR A 367 -2.28 15.29 5.89
CA THR A 367 -1.89 13.88 6.12
C THR A 367 -2.90 12.93 5.47
N PHE A 368 -2.41 11.96 4.71
CA PHE A 368 -3.22 10.87 4.16
C PHE A 368 -2.57 9.53 4.51
N THR A 369 -3.33 8.64 5.15
CA THR A 369 -2.87 7.30 5.54
C THR A 369 -3.85 6.24 5.02
N ALA A 370 -3.40 5.38 4.13
CA ALA A 370 -4.15 4.20 3.68
C ALA A 370 -3.36 2.93 3.99
N ASN A 371 -3.38 2.52 5.27
CA ASN A 371 -2.71 1.30 5.71
C ASN A 371 -3.41 0.07 5.13
N ASN A 372 -2.66 -0.87 4.54
CA ASN A 372 -3.18 -2.13 4.01
C ASN A 372 -4.25 -1.99 2.90
N GLY A 373 -4.45 -0.79 2.34
CA GLY A 373 -5.41 -0.51 1.27
C GLY A 373 -4.75 -0.33 -0.09
N THR A 374 -5.57 -0.07 -1.11
CA THR A 374 -5.10 0.22 -2.48
C THR A 374 -5.60 1.58 -2.93
N VAL A 375 -4.69 2.41 -3.43
CA VAL A 375 -5.04 3.67 -4.09
C VAL A 375 -4.80 3.54 -5.58
N ALA A 376 -5.84 3.75 -6.37
CA ALA A 376 -5.80 3.70 -7.83
C ALA A 376 -6.00 5.10 -8.43
N PHE A 377 -5.05 5.58 -9.22
CA PHE A 377 -5.22 6.78 -10.04
C PHE A 377 -5.60 6.35 -11.45
N VAL A 378 -6.85 6.64 -11.86
CA VAL A 378 -7.45 6.11 -13.10
C VAL A 378 -7.90 7.26 -14.01
N SER A 379 -7.35 7.43 -15.21
CA SER A 379 -7.75 8.55 -16.09
C SER A 379 -8.43 8.13 -17.39
N GLY A 380 -9.51 8.86 -17.74
CA GLY A 380 -10.35 8.63 -18.92
C GLY A 380 -10.39 9.77 -19.96
N THR A 381 -9.86 10.97 -19.67
CA THR A 381 -9.50 12.03 -20.65
C THR A 381 -8.27 12.82 -20.14
N ASN A 382 -7.63 13.69 -20.95
CA ASN A 382 -6.52 14.57 -20.53
C ASN A 382 -6.88 15.35 -19.26
N ARG A 383 -6.46 14.84 -18.11
CA ARG A 383 -6.66 15.45 -16.80
C ARG A 383 -5.36 15.36 -16.07
N SER A 384 -4.87 16.53 -15.64
CA SER A 384 -3.71 16.62 -14.78
C SER A 384 -4.06 16.04 -13.42
N TYR A 385 -3.47 14.89 -13.11
CA TYR A 385 -3.31 14.47 -11.72
C TYR A 385 -2.08 15.23 -11.27
N SER A 386 -2.23 16.17 -10.35
CA SER A 386 -1.10 16.73 -9.63
C SER A 386 -1.11 16.03 -8.29
N VAL A 387 -0.23 15.04 -8.07
CA VAL A 387 0.13 14.67 -6.70
C VAL A 387 1.12 15.74 -6.23
N GLY A 388 0.56 16.92 -5.94
CA GLY A 388 1.29 18.16 -5.75
C GLY A 388 0.90 18.82 -4.43
N THR A 389 1.81 18.71 -3.46
CA THR A 389 1.87 19.62 -2.32
C THR A 389 2.35 20.97 -2.84
N SER A 390 1.45 21.83 -3.34
CA SER A 390 1.74 23.26 -3.32
C SER A 390 1.99 23.66 -1.85
N LEU A 391 3.28 23.69 -1.50
CA LEU A 391 3.93 23.93 -0.20
C LEU A 391 4.43 22.67 0.53
N GLN A 392 5.72 22.39 0.29
CA GLN A 392 6.70 21.67 1.12
C GLN A 392 6.71 20.15 1.08
N ASN A 393 7.68 19.59 0.33
CA ASN A 393 8.60 18.50 0.72
C ASN A 393 7.95 17.31 1.48
N GLY A 394 6.69 17.01 1.16
CA GLY A 394 5.81 16.15 1.93
C GLY A 394 5.72 14.79 1.27
N THR A 395 6.12 13.75 1.98
CA THR A 395 6.00 12.38 1.47
C THR A 395 4.60 11.86 1.72
N THR A 396 3.83 11.63 0.66
CA THR A 396 2.59 10.86 0.77
C THR A 396 2.91 9.38 0.57
N THR A 397 2.66 8.56 1.59
CA THR A 397 2.87 7.10 1.54
C THR A 397 1.54 6.39 1.51
N PHE A 398 1.28 5.65 0.44
CA PHE A 398 0.16 4.73 0.30
C PHE A 398 0.65 3.30 0.51
N TYR A 399 -0.23 2.35 0.87
CA TYR A 399 0.18 0.96 0.98
C TYR A 399 0.40 0.33 -0.41
N ASN A 400 -0.67 0.09 -1.17
CA ASN A 400 -0.59 -0.27 -2.59
C ASN A 400 -0.99 0.92 -3.48
N VAL A 401 -0.29 1.10 -4.61
CA VAL A 401 -0.58 2.13 -5.60
C VAL A 401 -0.80 1.50 -6.97
N ILE A 402 -1.89 1.86 -7.65
CA ILE A 402 -2.18 1.50 -9.04
C ILE A 402 -2.25 2.78 -9.86
N LEU A 403 -1.52 2.82 -10.97
CA LEU A 403 -1.53 3.90 -11.94
C LEU A 403 -2.09 3.36 -13.26
N ASN A 404 -3.25 3.85 -13.67
CA ASN A 404 -3.95 3.37 -14.86
C ASN A 404 -4.52 4.52 -15.68
N ASN A 405 -3.75 5.00 -16.63
CA ASN A 405 -4.20 6.04 -17.55
C ASN A 405 -4.55 5.40 -18.89
N THR A 406 -5.84 5.40 -19.20
CA THR A 406 -6.40 4.71 -20.37
C THR A 406 -6.32 5.52 -21.66
N ASN A 407 -5.82 6.76 -21.62
CA ASN A 407 -5.62 7.57 -22.82
C ASN A 407 -4.19 7.53 -23.32
N ALA A 408 -4.06 7.48 -24.64
CA ALA A 408 -2.77 7.54 -25.32
C ALA A 408 -2.00 8.85 -25.04
N ASP A 409 -2.72 9.96 -24.80
CA ASP A 409 -2.19 11.33 -24.66
C ASP A 409 -2.26 11.90 -23.23
N GLY A 410 -2.94 11.19 -22.31
CA GLY A 410 -3.03 11.64 -20.93
C GLY A 410 -1.66 11.55 -20.25
N SER A 411 -1.33 12.51 -19.38
CA SER A 411 -0.15 12.41 -18.52
C SER A 411 -0.54 12.32 -17.04
N PHE A 412 0.08 11.37 -16.34
CA PHE A 412 0.15 11.42 -14.88
C PHE A 412 1.27 12.38 -14.49
N ASN A 413 0.95 13.46 -13.75
CA ASN A 413 1.94 14.45 -13.35
C ASN A 413 2.24 14.34 -11.86
N ILE A 414 3.53 14.34 -11.52
CA ILE A 414 3.98 14.57 -10.15
C ILE A 414 4.65 15.95 -10.19
N GLU A 415 4.34 16.81 -9.23
CA GLU A 415 4.97 18.13 -9.17
C GLU A 415 6.47 17.99 -8.88
N LEU A 416 7.25 18.96 -9.36
CA LEU A 416 8.69 18.93 -9.22
C LEU A 416 9.11 18.89 -7.74
N GLY A 417 9.92 17.91 -7.36
CA GLY A 417 10.40 17.72 -5.98
C GLY A 417 9.49 16.87 -5.11
N ASP A 418 8.28 16.51 -5.57
CA ASP A 418 7.33 15.72 -4.78
C ASP A 418 7.60 14.22 -4.91
N ARG A 419 7.14 13.47 -3.89
CA ARG A 419 7.32 12.02 -3.77
C ARG A 419 6.00 11.28 -3.61
N LEU A 420 5.73 10.37 -4.55
CA LEU A 420 4.68 9.36 -4.46
C LEU A 420 5.29 8.04 -3.99
N ALA A 421 4.99 7.61 -2.76
CA ALA A 421 5.53 6.38 -2.21
C ALA A 421 4.45 5.30 -2.06
N ALA A 422 4.72 4.10 -2.57
CA ALA A 422 4.00 2.87 -2.25
C ALA A 422 4.82 2.07 -1.22
N ALA A 423 4.30 1.87 -0.01
CA ALA A 423 4.96 1.10 1.04
C ALA A 423 5.01 -0.40 0.72
N ASN A 424 4.05 -0.89 -0.07
CA ASN A 424 4.01 -2.25 -0.61
C ASN A 424 4.06 -2.18 -2.15
N ASP A 425 3.00 -2.51 -2.87
CA ASP A 425 3.10 -2.71 -4.33
C ASP A 425 2.80 -1.44 -5.13
N LEU A 426 3.55 -1.24 -6.21
CA LEU A 426 3.33 -0.21 -7.21
C LEU A 426 3.07 -0.87 -8.56
N THR A 427 1.86 -0.70 -9.10
CA THR A 427 1.46 -1.25 -10.39
C THR A 427 1.14 -0.12 -11.37
N VAL A 428 1.73 -0.18 -12.55
CA VAL A 428 1.43 0.69 -13.69
C VAL A 428 0.77 -0.16 -14.77
N VAL A 429 -0.52 0.08 -14.97
CA VAL A 429 -1.38 -0.65 -15.91
C VAL A 429 -1.21 -0.09 -17.32
N SER A 430 -1.38 1.23 -17.48
CA SER A 430 -1.26 1.90 -18.77
C SER A 430 -0.98 3.40 -18.65
N GLY A 431 -0.49 4.02 -19.74
CA GLY A 431 -0.40 5.47 -19.94
C GLY A 431 1.00 6.09 -19.90
N TYR A 432 1.08 7.41 -20.15
CA TYR A 432 2.30 8.22 -20.06
C TYR A 432 2.41 8.88 -18.69
N PHE A 433 3.61 8.94 -18.12
CA PHE A 433 3.90 9.89 -17.04
C PHE A 433 4.55 11.12 -17.67
N ASN A 434 4.34 12.28 -17.07
CA ASN A 434 5.08 13.48 -17.44
C ASN A 434 5.51 14.21 -16.17
N ALA A 435 6.81 14.46 -16.03
CA ALA A 435 7.29 15.40 -15.02
C ALA A 435 7.11 16.81 -15.58
N ILE A 436 6.31 17.65 -14.94
CA ILE A 436 6.15 19.04 -15.39
C ILE A 436 7.51 19.74 -15.23
N GLY A 437 8.14 20.10 -16.36
CA GLY A 437 9.47 20.73 -16.37
C GLY A 437 10.65 19.76 -16.22
N GLY A 438 10.45 18.46 -16.47
CA GLY A 438 11.43 17.39 -16.24
C GLY A 438 12.76 17.59 -16.96
N SER A 439 13.82 17.67 -16.15
CA SER A 439 15.23 17.48 -16.53
C SER A 439 15.78 16.36 -15.64
N LEU A 440 16.87 15.71 -16.02
CA LEU A 440 17.61 14.80 -15.11
C LEU A 440 18.10 15.51 -13.83
N THR A 441 18.04 16.83 -13.75
CA THR A 441 18.39 17.62 -12.54
C THR A 441 17.19 18.03 -11.69
N ASN A 442 15.99 18.00 -12.26
CA ASN A 442 14.75 18.48 -11.65
C ASN A 442 13.73 17.33 -11.69
N GLN A 443 13.76 16.48 -10.66
CA GLN A 443 13.02 15.22 -10.64
C GLN A 443 11.88 15.21 -9.62
N SER A 444 10.85 14.43 -9.93
CA SER A 444 9.85 13.96 -8.97
C SER A 444 10.12 12.49 -8.65
N TYR A 445 9.71 12.01 -7.49
CA TYR A 445 10.10 10.70 -6.97
C TYR A 445 8.93 9.72 -6.95
N LEU A 446 9.20 8.50 -7.39
CA LEU A 446 8.32 7.35 -7.28
C LEU A 446 9.03 6.29 -6.47
N SER A 447 8.53 6.01 -5.27
CA SER A 447 9.18 5.07 -4.34
C SER A 447 8.33 3.82 -4.17
N VAL A 448 8.96 2.65 -4.15
CA VAL A 448 8.29 1.35 -4.01
C VAL A 448 8.94 0.53 -2.90
N GLY A 449 8.12 -0.04 -2.02
CA GLY A 449 8.52 -0.88 -0.90
C GLY A 449 8.33 -2.38 -1.11
N GLY A 450 7.52 -2.78 -2.10
CA GLY A 450 7.19 -4.15 -2.48
C GLY A 450 7.48 -4.39 -3.97
N ALA A 451 6.52 -4.96 -4.70
CA ALA A 451 6.65 -5.25 -6.13
C ALA A 451 6.42 -4.00 -7.00
N LEU A 452 7.33 -3.77 -7.96
CA LEU A 452 7.12 -2.87 -9.09
C LEU A 452 6.60 -3.68 -10.28
N THR A 453 5.41 -3.36 -10.77
CA THR A 453 4.81 -4.02 -11.94
C THR A 453 4.50 -3.01 -13.04
N LEU A 454 5.12 -3.16 -14.21
CA LEU A 454 4.78 -2.39 -15.42
C LEU A 454 4.12 -3.34 -16.43
N GLN A 455 2.83 -3.14 -16.72
CA GLN A 455 2.08 -3.98 -17.66
C GLN A 455 2.36 -3.60 -19.13
N SER A 456 1.96 -4.43 -20.09
CA SER A 456 2.30 -4.24 -21.51
C SER A 456 1.68 -2.99 -22.15
N ALA A 457 0.64 -2.44 -21.52
CA ALA A 457 0.01 -1.18 -21.92
C ALA A 457 0.64 0.04 -21.25
N ALA A 458 1.55 -0.15 -20.27
CA ALA A 458 2.34 0.92 -19.70
C ALA A 458 3.39 1.39 -20.72
N LYS A 459 3.56 2.71 -20.82
CA LYS A 459 4.64 3.31 -21.60
C LYS A 459 5.88 3.48 -20.71
N ALA A 460 7.05 3.67 -21.32
CA ALA A 460 8.29 3.98 -20.59
C ALA A 460 8.07 5.08 -19.56
N MET A 461 8.69 4.93 -18.38
CA MET A 461 8.78 6.06 -17.44
C MET A 461 9.55 7.20 -18.13
N PRO A 462 9.06 8.45 -18.09
CA PRO A 462 9.62 9.58 -18.81
C PRO A 462 10.91 10.08 -18.16
N LEU A 463 11.62 10.92 -18.91
CA LEU A 463 12.71 11.75 -18.37
C LEU A 463 12.12 12.68 -17.28
N GLY A 464 12.68 12.64 -16.07
CA GLY A 464 12.26 13.50 -14.94
C GLY A 464 11.56 12.78 -13.78
N ILE A 465 11.30 11.47 -13.87
CA ILE A 465 10.85 10.66 -12.73
C ILE A 465 12.01 9.84 -12.16
N HIS A 466 12.33 10.03 -10.87
CA HIS A 466 13.28 9.23 -10.12
C HIS A 466 12.59 8.02 -9.51
N LEU A 467 13.08 6.81 -9.76
CA LEU A 467 12.55 5.59 -9.15
C LEU A 467 13.39 5.18 -7.93
N GLU A 468 12.76 4.99 -6.78
CA GLU A 468 13.44 4.56 -5.54
C GLU A 468 12.92 3.20 -5.06
N PHE A 469 13.84 2.27 -4.79
CA PHE A 469 13.53 1.03 -4.07
C PHE A 469 13.81 1.23 -2.58
N ILE A 470 12.77 1.27 -1.75
CA ILE A 470 12.82 1.68 -0.33
C ILE A 470 12.36 0.58 0.64
N GLY A 471 12.06 -0.62 0.15
CA GLY A 471 11.38 -1.67 0.91
C GLY A 471 12.24 -2.36 1.96
N ALA A 472 11.65 -2.71 3.10
CA ALA A 472 12.32 -3.54 4.11
C ALA A 472 12.25 -5.05 3.79
N ASN A 473 11.19 -5.49 3.10
CA ASN A 473 11.00 -6.88 2.68
C ASN A 473 11.62 -7.13 1.30
N PRO A 474 11.74 -8.40 0.85
CA PRO A 474 12.09 -8.70 -0.53
C PRO A 474 11.13 -8.01 -1.52
N GLN A 475 11.70 -7.47 -2.59
CA GLN A 475 10.99 -6.75 -3.64
C GLN A 475 11.14 -7.49 -4.97
N SER A 476 10.22 -7.22 -5.90
CA SER A 476 10.32 -7.77 -7.25
C SER A 476 10.09 -6.70 -8.30
N VAL A 477 10.67 -6.90 -9.49
CA VAL A 477 10.43 -6.07 -10.66
C VAL A 477 9.86 -6.94 -11.77
N ASN A 478 8.64 -6.63 -12.18
CA ASN A 478 7.85 -7.36 -13.17
C ASN A 478 7.54 -6.41 -14.34
N LEU A 479 8.30 -6.53 -15.43
CA LEU A 479 8.12 -5.71 -16.64
C LEU A 479 7.52 -6.59 -17.74
N ALA A 480 6.38 -6.19 -18.30
CA ALA A 480 5.78 -6.91 -19.41
C ALA A 480 6.64 -6.84 -20.67
N ALA A 481 6.58 -7.92 -21.47
CA ALA A 481 7.30 -8.00 -22.74
C ALA A 481 6.62 -7.16 -23.83
N GLY A 482 7.40 -6.43 -24.63
CA GLY A 482 6.92 -5.53 -25.69
C GLY A 482 7.23 -4.06 -25.40
N THR A 483 7.35 -3.26 -26.46
CA THR A 483 7.96 -1.91 -26.58
C THR A 483 7.75 -0.91 -25.44
N THR A 484 8.30 -1.15 -24.25
CA THR A 484 9.09 -0.21 -23.41
C THR A 484 9.44 -0.81 -22.04
N SER A 485 10.32 -1.81 -21.96
CA SER A 485 11.03 -2.18 -20.70
C SER A 485 12.08 -1.13 -20.28
N HIS A 486 11.83 0.13 -20.62
CA HIS A 486 12.71 1.28 -20.46
C HIS A 486 12.16 2.15 -19.32
N ILE A 487 12.98 2.29 -18.29
CA ILE A 487 12.80 3.34 -17.29
C ILE A 487 13.78 4.42 -17.73
N ASN A 488 13.32 5.61 -18.12
CA ASN A 488 14.21 6.64 -18.69
C ASN A 488 14.79 7.59 -17.64
N GLY A 489 14.20 7.64 -16.43
CA GLY A 489 14.69 8.46 -15.33
C GLY A 489 15.71 7.74 -14.44
N ASN A 490 16.30 8.47 -13.49
CA ASN A 490 17.29 7.89 -12.58
C ASN A 490 16.65 6.85 -11.65
N ILE A 491 17.47 5.92 -11.18
CA ILE A 491 17.04 4.84 -10.28
C ILE A 491 17.97 4.84 -9.06
N SER A 492 17.42 4.73 -7.85
CA SER A 492 18.20 4.54 -6.62
C SER A 492 17.74 3.31 -5.85
N LEU A 493 18.72 2.52 -5.41
CA LEU A 493 18.53 1.45 -4.44
C LEU A 493 18.77 2.05 -3.05
N LEU A 494 17.71 2.23 -2.26
CA LEU A 494 17.70 2.89 -0.96
C LEU A 494 17.14 1.98 0.14
N LYS A 495 17.33 0.67 0.01
CA LYS A 495 16.87 -0.31 0.99
C LYS A 495 17.67 -0.19 2.29
N THR A 496 16.95 -0.33 3.40
CA THR A 496 17.53 -0.29 4.76
C THR A 496 17.62 -1.67 5.41
N ALA A 497 17.14 -2.73 4.74
CA ALA A 497 17.08 -4.09 5.24
C ALA A 497 17.50 -5.11 4.15
N PRO A 498 17.92 -6.33 4.53
CA PRO A 498 18.66 -7.24 3.63
C PRO A 498 17.81 -7.95 2.57
N GLY A 499 16.50 -7.72 2.48
CA GLY A 499 15.66 -8.37 1.47
C GLY A 499 16.10 -8.01 0.04
N PRO A 500 16.28 -8.97 -0.89
CA PRO A 500 16.74 -8.66 -2.25
C PRO A 500 15.68 -7.92 -3.07
N ILE A 501 16.10 -7.33 -4.19
CA ILE A 501 15.26 -6.84 -5.28
C ILE A 501 15.43 -7.82 -6.44
N THR A 502 14.42 -8.66 -6.71
CA THR A 502 14.52 -9.71 -7.74
C THR A 502 13.94 -9.24 -9.07
N PHE A 503 14.72 -9.33 -10.14
CA PHE A 503 14.22 -9.07 -11.49
C PHE A 503 13.57 -10.32 -12.07
N ASN A 504 12.26 -10.24 -12.29
CA ASN A 504 11.48 -11.27 -12.98
C ASN A 504 11.36 -11.00 -14.50
N SER A 505 11.89 -9.86 -14.94
CA SER A 505 11.98 -9.43 -16.33
C SER A 505 13.30 -8.69 -16.56
N ALA A 506 13.82 -8.71 -17.78
CA ALA A 506 14.98 -7.88 -18.14
C ALA A 506 14.64 -6.38 -18.09
N MET A 507 15.61 -5.57 -17.66
CA MET A 507 15.50 -4.11 -17.59
C MET A 507 16.60 -3.47 -18.44
N VAL A 508 16.23 -2.45 -19.22
CA VAL A 508 17.17 -1.72 -20.08
C VAL A 508 17.21 -0.25 -19.68
N LEU A 509 18.42 0.25 -19.47
CA LEU A 509 18.72 1.67 -19.26
C LEU A 509 19.45 2.17 -20.52
N ASP A 510 18.85 3.05 -21.30
CA ASP A 510 19.37 3.48 -22.61
C ASP A 510 19.39 5.00 -22.81
N VAL A 511 19.17 5.76 -21.74
CA VAL A 511 19.12 7.22 -21.78
C VAL A 511 20.46 7.85 -21.44
N VAL A 512 20.96 8.73 -22.31
CA VAL A 512 22.19 9.47 -22.04
C VAL A 512 22.01 10.41 -20.84
N GLY A 513 22.89 10.30 -19.86
CA GLY A 513 22.84 11.04 -18.60
C GLY A 513 22.10 10.32 -17.47
N GLN A 514 21.42 9.21 -17.77
CA GLN A 514 20.70 8.43 -16.77
C GLN A 514 21.67 7.79 -15.75
N GLN A 515 21.26 7.78 -14.50
CA GLN A 515 22.04 7.22 -13.39
C GLN A 515 21.28 6.11 -12.68
N MET A 516 22.00 5.05 -12.33
CA MET A 516 21.56 4.05 -11.37
C MET A 516 22.49 4.08 -10.15
N GLN A 517 21.92 4.40 -8.99
CA GLN A 517 22.66 4.58 -7.74
C GLN A 517 22.49 3.36 -6.81
N PHE A 518 23.61 2.74 -6.46
CA PHE A 518 23.70 1.60 -5.54
C PHE A 518 24.10 2.13 -4.15
N THR A 519 23.11 2.32 -3.27
CA THR A 519 23.32 2.82 -1.90
C THR A 519 22.91 1.82 -0.84
N GLY A 520 21.78 1.11 -1.03
CA GLY A 520 21.30 0.05 -0.17
C GLY A 520 20.38 -0.91 -0.90
N GLY A 521 20.68 -2.21 -0.84
CA GLY A 521 19.89 -3.30 -1.44
C GLY A 521 20.66 -4.10 -2.50
N VAL A 522 20.49 -5.43 -2.45
CA VAL A 522 21.04 -6.38 -3.41
C VAL A 522 20.03 -6.62 -4.55
N LEU A 523 20.47 -6.43 -5.78
CA LEU A 523 19.70 -6.69 -6.98
C LEU A 523 19.99 -8.10 -7.51
N VAL A 524 19.00 -8.97 -7.59
CA VAL A 524 19.17 -10.34 -8.11
C VAL A 524 18.76 -10.40 -9.58
N THR A 525 19.69 -10.80 -10.44
CA THR A 525 19.48 -10.93 -11.89
C THR A 525 19.75 -12.35 -12.38
N SER A 526 19.36 -12.63 -13.62
CA SER A 526 19.69 -13.89 -14.32
C SER A 526 19.98 -13.64 -15.79
N LEU A 527 20.48 -14.65 -16.51
CA LEU A 527 20.74 -14.53 -17.94
C LEU A 527 19.48 -14.18 -18.77
N THR A 528 18.29 -14.54 -18.26
CA THR A 528 17.01 -14.17 -18.90
C THR A 528 16.48 -12.82 -18.41
N ASN A 529 16.68 -12.51 -17.13
CA ASN A 529 16.19 -11.29 -16.48
C ASN A 529 17.35 -10.39 -16.08
N ILE A 530 18.04 -9.86 -17.10
CA ILE A 530 19.28 -9.10 -16.93
C ILE A 530 19.01 -7.60 -16.77
N LEU A 531 19.88 -6.92 -16.00
CA LEU A 531 20.01 -5.47 -16.03
C LEU A 531 21.02 -5.06 -17.11
N ASN A 532 20.59 -4.26 -18.09
CA ASN A 532 21.44 -3.81 -19.21
C ASN A 532 21.60 -2.28 -19.27
N PHE A 533 22.85 -1.82 -19.17
CA PHE A 533 23.26 -0.44 -19.41
C PHE A 533 23.57 -0.23 -20.90
N ALA A 534 22.56 0.06 -21.70
CA ALA A 534 22.57 -0.06 -23.16
C ALA A 534 23.21 1.10 -23.94
N THR A 535 23.73 2.14 -23.29
CA THR A 535 24.44 3.24 -23.97
C THR A 535 25.55 3.85 -23.12
N ASN A 536 26.51 4.53 -23.77
CA ASN A 536 27.65 5.21 -23.13
C ASN A 536 27.29 6.28 -22.13
N GLY A 537 26.08 6.82 -22.21
CA GLY A 537 25.62 7.86 -21.32
C GLY A 537 24.97 7.37 -20.03
N VAL A 538 24.78 6.07 -19.82
CA VAL A 538 24.23 5.56 -18.54
C VAL A 538 25.36 5.29 -17.57
N VAL A 539 25.20 5.75 -16.33
CA VAL A 539 26.22 5.65 -15.28
C VAL A 539 25.70 4.82 -14.10
N ALA A 540 26.49 3.85 -13.65
CA ALA A 540 26.31 3.21 -12.35
C ALA A 540 27.14 3.97 -11.30
N LEU A 541 26.53 4.33 -10.17
CA LEU A 541 27.17 5.10 -9.09
C LEU A 541 27.10 4.34 -7.76
N GLY A 542 28.16 4.42 -6.97
CA GLY A 542 28.23 3.78 -5.65
C GLY A 542 28.54 2.29 -5.73
N GLY A 543 27.92 1.52 -4.83
CA GLY A 543 28.16 0.09 -4.64
C GLY A 543 28.97 -0.19 -3.37
N ASN A 544 28.54 -1.20 -2.60
CA ASN A 544 29.19 -1.68 -1.38
C ASN A 544 28.64 -3.08 -1.02
N THR A 545 29.11 -3.69 0.07
CA THR A 545 28.64 -5.00 0.57
C THR A 545 27.14 -5.05 0.90
N GLY A 546 26.50 -3.91 1.11
CA GLY A 546 25.05 -3.78 1.26
C GLY A 546 24.30 -3.38 -0.01
N SER A 547 24.97 -3.09 -1.14
CA SER A 547 24.30 -2.74 -2.40
C SER A 547 25.11 -3.07 -3.65
N TYR A 548 24.66 -4.08 -4.39
CA TYR A 548 25.31 -4.60 -5.60
C TYR A 548 24.33 -5.45 -6.43
N VAL A 549 24.77 -5.95 -7.58
CA VAL A 549 24.05 -6.92 -8.42
C VAL A 549 24.59 -8.32 -8.14
N ASP A 550 23.73 -9.20 -7.61
CA ASP A 550 23.94 -10.63 -7.44
C ASP A 550 23.46 -11.35 -8.71
N GLY A 551 24.41 -11.78 -9.53
CA GLY A 551 24.15 -12.36 -10.84
C GLY A 551 24.68 -11.52 -12.02
N PRO A 552 24.32 -11.90 -13.26
CA PRO A 552 24.87 -11.28 -14.46
C PRO A 552 24.33 -9.86 -14.71
N ILE A 553 25.21 -8.96 -15.15
CA ILE A 553 24.91 -7.57 -15.53
C ILE A 553 25.54 -7.25 -16.88
N SER A 554 24.84 -6.47 -17.72
CA SER A 554 25.29 -6.14 -19.07
C SER A 554 25.52 -4.65 -19.28
N ARG A 555 26.48 -4.31 -20.14
CA ARG A 555 26.80 -2.95 -20.57
C ARG A 555 27.11 -2.91 -22.07
N THR A 556 26.38 -2.10 -22.84
CA THR A 556 26.59 -1.91 -24.29
C THR A 556 27.25 -0.56 -24.61
N GLY A 557 28.54 -0.54 -24.90
CA GLY A 557 29.23 0.69 -25.24
C GLY A 557 30.75 0.54 -25.37
N PHE A 558 31.44 1.67 -25.30
CA PHE A 558 32.90 1.78 -25.41
C PHE A 558 33.52 2.71 -24.36
N THR A 559 32.74 3.32 -23.46
CA THR A 559 33.28 4.13 -22.36
C THR A 559 33.68 3.25 -21.17
N ALA A 560 34.56 3.77 -20.31
CA ALA A 560 34.94 3.09 -19.08
C ALA A 560 33.71 2.85 -18.20
N PHE A 561 33.66 1.71 -17.52
CA PHE A 561 32.50 1.33 -16.72
C PHE A 561 32.91 0.39 -15.59
N THR A 562 32.35 0.62 -14.40
CA THR A 562 32.46 -0.30 -13.27
C THR A 562 31.16 -1.06 -13.15
N PHE A 563 31.23 -2.39 -13.22
CA PHE A 563 30.10 -3.26 -12.96
C PHE A 563 29.97 -3.47 -11.44
N PRO A 564 28.89 -3.02 -10.80
CA PRO A 564 28.67 -3.18 -9.36
C PRO A 564 28.21 -4.61 -9.04
N THR A 565 29.06 -5.60 -9.30
CA THR A 565 28.78 -7.03 -9.14
C THR A 565 29.08 -7.51 -7.73
N GLY A 566 28.41 -8.58 -7.32
CA GLY A 566 28.64 -9.29 -6.07
C GLY A 566 27.99 -10.68 -6.09
N ASP A 567 28.11 -11.41 -4.99
CA ASP A 567 27.65 -12.80 -4.83
C ASP A 567 27.31 -13.05 -3.36
N GLY A 568 26.00 -13.20 -3.06
CA GLY A 568 25.45 -13.51 -1.74
C GLY A 568 25.72 -12.49 -0.61
N GLU A 569 26.96 -12.44 -0.12
CA GLU A 569 27.40 -11.53 0.97
C GLU A 569 28.55 -10.61 0.53
N PHE A 570 29.14 -10.87 -0.64
CA PHE A 570 30.36 -10.22 -1.07
C PHE A 570 30.14 -9.25 -2.22
N PHE A 571 30.69 -8.05 -2.09
CA PHE A 571 30.74 -7.07 -3.16
C PHE A 571 32.08 -7.18 -3.89
N GLY A 572 32.03 -7.58 -5.17
CA GLY A 572 33.20 -7.81 -6.00
C GLY A 572 33.07 -7.10 -7.33
N PRO A 573 33.16 -5.76 -7.40
CA PRO A 573 33.04 -5.06 -8.66
C PRO A 573 34.25 -5.33 -9.59
N ILE A 574 33.99 -5.25 -10.89
CA ILE A 574 34.96 -5.32 -11.97
C ILE A 574 34.88 -4.04 -12.81
N HIS A 575 36.02 -3.42 -13.09
CA HIS A 575 36.08 -2.20 -13.90
C HIS A 575 36.76 -2.47 -15.25
N ILE A 576 36.21 -1.87 -16.31
CA ILE A 576 36.72 -1.96 -17.68
C ILE A 576 37.13 -0.59 -18.21
N SER A 577 38.20 -0.54 -19.00
CA SER A 577 38.67 0.70 -19.65
C SER A 577 37.72 1.17 -20.75
N GLY A 578 37.70 2.49 -21.01
CA GLY A 578 37.07 3.07 -22.20
C GLY A 578 37.97 3.14 -23.43
N GLY A 579 37.41 3.57 -24.56
CA GLY A 579 38.07 3.69 -25.87
C GLY A 579 39.25 4.68 -25.94
N GLY A 580 39.53 5.46 -24.89
CA GLY A 580 40.72 6.31 -24.82
C GLY A 580 42.05 5.53 -24.82
N PHE A 581 42.00 4.23 -24.53
CA PHE A 581 43.17 3.33 -24.56
C PHE A 581 43.35 2.63 -25.91
N ASN A 582 42.31 2.59 -26.76
CA ASN A 582 42.36 2.17 -28.15
C ASN A 582 41.21 2.88 -28.90
N ALA A 583 41.56 3.91 -29.68
CA ALA A 583 40.61 4.80 -30.35
C ALA A 583 39.67 4.12 -31.36
N ASN A 584 39.88 2.83 -31.64
CA ASN A 584 39.11 2.02 -32.56
C ASN A 584 38.26 0.93 -31.89
N ILE A 585 38.05 0.96 -30.55
CA ILE A 585 37.12 0.02 -29.89
C ILE A 585 35.69 0.38 -30.33
N PRO A 586 35.02 -0.46 -31.15
CA PRO A 586 33.63 -0.25 -31.50
C PRO A 586 32.75 -0.55 -30.29
N SER A 587 31.52 -0.02 -30.33
CA SER A 587 30.52 -0.38 -29.31
C SER A 587 30.33 -1.89 -29.26
N ALA A 588 30.48 -2.46 -28.06
CA ALA A 588 30.32 -3.88 -27.79
C ALA A 588 29.45 -4.06 -26.54
N THR A 589 28.81 -5.23 -26.42
CA THR A 589 28.10 -5.59 -25.18
C THR A 589 28.96 -6.51 -24.34
N TYR A 590 29.21 -6.12 -23.11
CA TYR A 590 29.95 -6.89 -22.11
C TYR A 590 29.00 -7.38 -21.04
N LEU A 591 29.09 -8.67 -20.73
CA LEU A 591 28.36 -9.36 -19.67
C LEU A 591 29.33 -9.68 -18.55
N ALA A 592 29.10 -9.11 -17.36
CA ALA A 592 29.96 -9.33 -16.20
C ALA A 592 29.19 -10.08 -15.10
N GLN A 593 29.91 -10.92 -14.36
CA GLN A 593 29.44 -11.56 -13.13
C GLN A 593 30.62 -11.85 -12.21
N TYR A 594 30.38 -11.78 -10.90
CA TYR A 594 31.34 -12.11 -9.86
C TYR A 594 30.92 -13.42 -9.17
N PHE A 595 31.92 -14.19 -8.73
CA PHE A 595 31.75 -15.47 -8.06
C PHE A 595 32.72 -15.56 -6.89
N HIS A 596 32.20 -15.74 -5.68
CA HIS A 596 33.01 -15.97 -4.49
C HIS A 596 33.14 -17.48 -4.22
N VAL A 597 33.81 -18.16 -5.14
CA VAL A 597 34.06 -19.60 -5.07
C VAL A 597 35.37 -19.94 -5.78
N ASN A 598 35.99 -21.06 -5.38
CA ASN A 598 37.20 -21.57 -6.00
C ASN A 598 36.99 -21.84 -7.51
N PRO A 599 37.78 -21.21 -8.40
CA PRO A 599 37.68 -21.42 -9.84
C PRO A 599 38.09 -22.83 -10.30
N ASP A 600 38.89 -23.58 -9.52
CA ASP A 600 39.50 -24.86 -9.94
C ASP A 600 38.50 -25.89 -10.51
N GLY A 601 37.28 -25.92 -9.96
CA GLY A 601 36.24 -26.85 -10.41
C GLY A 601 35.83 -26.70 -11.88
N SER A 602 35.90 -25.48 -12.43
CA SER A 602 35.57 -25.19 -13.84
C SER A 602 36.78 -24.73 -14.67
N PHE A 603 37.81 -24.20 -14.00
CA PHE A 603 39.01 -23.61 -14.60
C PHE A 603 40.23 -24.11 -13.82
N PRO A 604 40.75 -25.32 -14.13
CA PRO A 604 41.79 -25.97 -13.36
C PRO A 604 43.02 -25.07 -13.13
N ILE A 605 43.37 -24.84 -11.87
CA ILE A 605 44.43 -23.87 -11.50
C ILE A 605 45.83 -24.36 -11.86
N ASP A 606 45.99 -25.67 -12.11
CA ASP A 606 47.22 -26.31 -12.55
C ASP A 606 47.50 -26.10 -14.05
N GLN A 607 46.49 -25.72 -14.84
CA GLN A 607 46.64 -25.41 -16.26
C GLN A 607 47.14 -23.98 -16.43
N GLN A 608 48.45 -23.79 -16.31
CA GLN A 608 49.09 -22.48 -16.45
C GLN A 608 49.84 -22.31 -17.78
N SER A 609 49.83 -21.09 -18.32
CA SER A 609 50.63 -20.73 -19.49
C SER A 609 52.12 -20.91 -19.20
N PRO A 610 52.91 -21.50 -20.12
CA PRO A 610 54.37 -21.55 -20.00
C PRO A 610 55.05 -20.18 -19.95
N THR A 611 54.34 -19.10 -20.30
CA THR A 611 54.85 -17.72 -20.23
C THR A 611 54.72 -17.09 -18.85
N ASN A 612 54.06 -17.75 -17.90
CA ASN A 612 53.88 -17.23 -16.55
C ASN A 612 55.20 -17.27 -15.76
N PRO A 613 55.38 -16.38 -14.77
CA PRO A 613 56.45 -16.53 -13.78
C PRO A 613 56.37 -17.90 -13.09
N PRO A 614 57.52 -18.54 -12.77
CA PRO A 614 57.53 -19.87 -12.15
C PRO A 614 56.83 -19.92 -10.79
N ASP A 615 56.81 -18.80 -10.07
CA ASP A 615 56.20 -18.68 -8.74
C ASP A 615 54.75 -18.14 -8.81
N LEU A 616 54.13 -18.12 -10.00
CA LEU A 616 52.74 -17.68 -10.14
C LEU A 616 51.78 -18.67 -9.47
N LYS A 617 50.95 -18.14 -8.56
CA LYS A 617 49.82 -18.86 -7.96
C LYS A 617 48.51 -18.14 -8.26
N VAL A 618 47.58 -18.89 -8.85
CA VAL A 618 46.20 -18.45 -9.13
C VAL A 618 45.39 -18.54 -7.83
N SER A 619 44.54 -17.54 -7.58
CA SER A 619 43.67 -17.52 -6.40
C SER A 619 42.63 -18.64 -6.46
N GLU A 620 42.43 -19.29 -5.32
CA GLU A 620 41.41 -20.34 -5.10
C GLU A 620 40.15 -19.80 -4.41
N VAL A 621 39.98 -18.48 -4.32
CA VAL A 621 38.94 -17.85 -3.48
C VAL A 621 37.78 -17.30 -4.31
N GLU A 622 38.07 -16.62 -5.41
CA GLU A 622 37.07 -15.86 -6.17
C GLU A 622 37.46 -15.70 -7.63
N TYR A 623 36.49 -15.42 -8.50
CA TYR A 623 36.74 -15.07 -9.90
C TYR A 623 35.63 -14.18 -10.49
N TRP A 624 35.92 -13.58 -11.64
CA TRP A 624 35.00 -12.77 -12.42
C TRP A 624 34.89 -13.30 -13.84
N SER A 625 33.68 -13.37 -14.40
CA SER A 625 33.48 -13.56 -15.84
C SER A 625 33.25 -12.21 -16.51
N LEU A 626 33.85 -11.97 -17.68
CA LEU A 626 33.58 -10.79 -18.50
C LEU A 626 33.52 -11.17 -19.98
N ASP A 627 32.31 -11.40 -20.48
CA ASP A 627 32.09 -11.93 -21.82
C ASP A 627 31.65 -10.84 -22.77
N GLN A 628 32.30 -10.74 -23.94
CA GLN A 628 31.79 -9.92 -25.03
C GLN A 628 30.68 -10.70 -25.76
N THR A 629 29.42 -10.30 -25.60
CA THR A 629 28.25 -10.99 -26.18
C THR A 629 27.80 -10.42 -27.52
N SER A 630 28.32 -9.25 -27.92
CA SER A 630 28.10 -8.67 -29.25
C SER A 630 29.18 -7.65 -29.63
N GLY A 631 29.22 -7.27 -30.91
CA GLY A 631 30.22 -6.37 -31.49
C GLY A 631 31.35 -7.13 -32.18
N THR A 632 32.21 -6.43 -32.91
CA THR A 632 33.40 -7.06 -33.51
C THR A 632 34.40 -7.38 -32.41
N PRO A 633 35.01 -8.58 -32.41
CA PRO A 633 36.11 -8.89 -31.50
C PRO A 633 37.23 -7.87 -31.68
N VAL A 634 37.59 -7.18 -30.60
CA VAL A 634 38.69 -6.22 -30.54
C VAL A 634 39.66 -6.63 -29.44
N PRO A 635 40.95 -6.22 -29.49
CA PRO A 635 41.80 -6.28 -28.31
C PRO A 635 41.01 -5.72 -27.13
N GLY A 636 40.86 -6.54 -26.09
CA GLY A 636 39.84 -6.34 -25.06
C GLY A 636 40.10 -5.09 -24.25
N PRO A 637 39.09 -4.57 -23.52
CA PRO A 637 39.35 -3.51 -22.56
C PRO A 637 40.35 -4.02 -21.51
N ARG A 638 41.15 -3.10 -20.96
CA ARG A 638 41.86 -3.39 -19.71
C ARG A 638 40.84 -3.65 -18.62
N VAL A 639 41.19 -4.57 -17.73
CA VAL A 639 40.34 -5.02 -16.63
C VAL A 639 41.00 -4.70 -15.30
N TRP A 640 40.19 -4.28 -14.35
CA TRP A 640 40.56 -4.05 -12.96
C TRP A 640 39.64 -4.90 -12.08
N LEU A 641 40.24 -5.81 -11.33
CA LEU A 641 39.53 -6.64 -10.36
C LEU A 641 39.60 -5.96 -9.00
N SER A 642 38.47 -5.83 -8.32
CA SER A 642 38.47 -5.31 -6.95
C SER A 642 39.23 -6.24 -6.02
N PHE A 643 39.87 -5.68 -5.02
CA PHE A 643 40.64 -6.39 -4.00
C PHE A 643 40.22 -5.90 -2.61
N GLU A 644 40.07 -6.85 -1.70
CA GLU A 644 39.89 -6.62 -0.27
C GLU A 644 40.62 -7.73 0.48
N SER A 645 41.48 -7.40 1.44
CA SER A 645 42.36 -8.38 2.10
C SER A 645 41.61 -9.55 2.74
N VAL A 646 40.47 -9.28 3.39
CA VAL A 646 39.65 -10.32 4.05
C VAL A 646 38.93 -11.19 3.03
N ARG A 647 38.31 -10.58 2.01
CA ARG A 647 37.58 -11.29 0.95
C ARG A 647 38.52 -12.08 0.02
N SER A 648 39.71 -11.56 -0.25
CA SER A 648 40.60 -12.04 -1.31
C SER A 648 41.70 -13.00 -0.81
N GLY A 649 41.43 -13.76 0.26
CA GLY A 649 42.35 -14.81 0.74
C GLY A 649 43.48 -14.37 1.66
N GLY A 650 43.39 -13.20 2.32
CA GLY A 650 44.32 -12.82 3.38
C GLY A 650 45.71 -12.38 2.91
N ILE A 651 45.80 -11.78 1.73
CA ILE A 651 47.07 -11.36 1.12
C ILE A 651 47.82 -10.33 1.99
N THR A 652 49.09 -10.61 2.30
CA THR A 652 49.93 -9.81 3.21
C THR A 652 50.83 -8.80 2.51
N ASP A 653 51.28 -9.08 1.29
CA ASP A 653 52.04 -8.17 0.44
C ASP A 653 51.27 -7.86 -0.85
N PRO A 654 50.59 -6.70 -0.94
CA PRO A 654 49.80 -6.37 -2.12
C PRO A 654 50.61 -6.04 -3.38
N THR A 655 51.94 -5.89 -3.28
CA THR A 655 52.79 -5.50 -4.42
C THR A 655 53.01 -6.64 -5.42
N THR A 656 52.75 -7.88 -5.01
CA THR A 656 52.95 -9.07 -5.83
C THR A 656 51.64 -9.60 -6.41
N ILE A 657 50.52 -8.89 -6.22
CA ILE A 657 49.21 -9.31 -6.72
C ILE A 657 49.07 -9.00 -8.21
N GLY A 658 48.74 -10.02 -9.00
CA GLY A 658 48.44 -9.90 -10.42
C GLY A 658 46.99 -10.25 -10.78
N VAL A 659 46.55 -9.78 -11.94
CA VAL A 659 45.35 -10.25 -12.64
C VAL A 659 45.77 -11.39 -13.58
N THR A 660 45.13 -12.55 -13.42
CA THR A 660 45.25 -13.69 -14.33
C THR A 660 43.95 -13.89 -15.09
N ALA A 661 44.05 -14.30 -16.34
CA ALA A 661 42.91 -14.59 -17.19
C ALA A 661 42.98 -16.03 -17.71
N TRP A 662 41.83 -16.69 -17.76
CA TRP A 662 41.63 -17.95 -18.46
C TRP A 662 41.54 -17.67 -19.96
N THR A 663 42.48 -18.20 -20.73
CA THR A 663 42.61 -17.92 -22.16
C THR A 663 42.29 -19.14 -23.02
N ASN A 664 42.20 -18.95 -24.33
CA ASN A 664 42.02 -20.03 -25.30
C ASN A 664 43.36 -20.30 -26.03
N PRO A 665 43.89 -21.53 -26.03
CA PRO A 665 43.32 -22.75 -25.42
C PRO A 665 43.41 -22.73 -23.88
N GLY A 666 42.50 -23.43 -23.20
CA GLY A 666 42.24 -23.34 -21.75
C GLY A 666 43.47 -23.43 -20.85
N PHE A 667 44.00 -22.27 -20.44
CA PHE A 667 45.01 -22.13 -19.39
C PHE A 667 44.95 -20.73 -18.77
N TRP A 668 45.39 -20.63 -17.52
CA TRP A 668 45.61 -19.38 -16.80
C TRP A 668 46.86 -18.67 -17.29
N GLN A 669 46.72 -17.42 -17.72
CA GLN A 669 47.81 -16.54 -18.11
C GLN A 669 47.82 -15.30 -17.22
N LEU A 670 48.99 -14.92 -16.69
CA LEU A 670 49.16 -13.62 -16.05
C LEU A 670 49.00 -12.52 -17.10
N VAL A 671 47.96 -11.70 -16.95
CA VAL A 671 47.65 -10.60 -17.89
C VAL A 671 48.01 -9.23 -17.32
N GLY A 672 48.45 -9.16 -16.06
CA GLY A 672 49.15 -8.00 -15.53
C GLY A 672 49.37 -8.03 -14.03
N ASN A 673 50.30 -7.22 -13.57
CA ASN A 673 50.50 -6.88 -12.16
C ASN A 673 50.71 -5.36 -12.10
N GLY A 674 49.63 -4.60 -12.26
CA GLY A 674 49.69 -3.14 -12.25
C GLY A 674 49.72 -2.52 -10.84
N GLY A 675 49.92 -3.32 -9.79
CA GLY A 675 49.79 -2.93 -8.39
C GLY A 675 48.37 -2.55 -7.98
N LEU A 676 48.18 -2.29 -6.67
CA LEU A 676 46.92 -1.78 -6.14
C LEU A 676 46.69 -0.31 -6.51
N GLN A 677 45.48 -0.02 -6.98
CA GLN A 677 45.00 1.30 -7.31
C GLN A 677 43.68 1.54 -6.58
N ASN A 678 43.62 2.58 -5.74
CA ASN A 678 42.36 2.96 -5.10
C ASN A 678 41.54 3.82 -6.06
N VAL A 679 40.35 3.36 -6.44
CA VAL A 679 39.39 4.10 -7.27
C VAL A 679 38.06 4.17 -6.54
N GLY A 680 37.69 5.37 -6.09
CA GLY A 680 36.41 5.59 -5.41
C GLY A 680 36.29 4.88 -4.06
N GLY A 681 37.40 4.67 -3.35
CA GLY A 681 37.41 3.98 -2.06
C GLY A 681 37.51 2.46 -2.14
N ILE A 682 37.61 1.90 -3.35
CA ILE A 682 37.79 0.47 -3.61
C ILE A 682 39.19 0.26 -4.17
N ASP A 683 39.93 -0.69 -3.63
CA ASP A 683 41.23 -1.08 -4.17
C ASP A 683 41.05 -2.03 -5.35
N TYR A 684 41.78 -1.79 -6.43
CA TYR A 684 41.75 -2.59 -7.64
C TYR A 684 43.16 -3.05 -8.04
N VAL A 685 43.25 -4.27 -8.54
CA VAL A 685 44.44 -4.78 -9.23
C VAL A 685 44.16 -4.74 -10.73
N SER A 686 45.06 -4.15 -11.49
CA SER A 686 44.85 -3.92 -12.93
C SER A 686 45.64 -4.89 -13.83
N SER A 687 45.04 -5.26 -14.95
CA SER A 687 45.73 -5.92 -16.05
C SER A 687 46.74 -4.96 -16.72
N ALA A 688 47.76 -5.52 -17.36
CA ALA A 688 48.83 -4.76 -18.02
C ALA A 688 48.29 -4.03 -19.27
N ASN A 689 49.06 -3.04 -19.71
CA ASN A 689 48.78 -2.20 -20.88
C ASN A 689 49.14 -2.88 -22.21
N THR A 690 48.87 -4.17 -22.36
CA THR A 690 49.29 -4.90 -23.55
C THR A 690 48.12 -5.06 -24.52
N ASN A 691 48.26 -4.48 -25.72
CA ASN A 691 47.39 -4.66 -26.89
C ASN A 691 47.25 -6.13 -27.38
N ASN A 692 47.71 -7.09 -26.59
CA ASN A 692 47.82 -8.52 -26.93
C ASN A 692 46.79 -9.40 -26.23
N PHE A 693 45.96 -8.85 -25.34
CA PHE A 693 44.88 -9.59 -24.70
C PHE A 693 43.53 -9.20 -25.32
N THR A 694 42.92 -10.14 -26.04
CA THR A 694 41.62 -9.96 -26.71
C THR A 694 40.55 -10.61 -25.86
N VAL A 695 39.65 -9.82 -25.26
CA VAL A 695 38.40 -10.35 -24.71
C VAL A 695 37.59 -10.82 -25.91
N THR A 696 37.55 -12.12 -26.17
CA THR A 696 36.81 -12.70 -27.29
C THR A 696 35.52 -13.35 -26.80
N GLN A 697 34.64 -13.74 -27.72
CA GLN A 697 33.42 -14.51 -27.43
C GLN A 697 33.67 -15.89 -26.79
N ALA A 698 34.93 -16.28 -26.54
CA ALA A 698 35.31 -17.41 -25.70
C ALA A 698 35.67 -16.86 -24.31
N SER A 699 34.69 -16.90 -23.41
CA SER A 699 34.63 -16.26 -22.10
C SER A 699 35.98 -16.13 -21.35
N PRO A 700 36.57 -14.91 -21.25
CA PRO A 700 37.71 -14.72 -20.38
C PRO A 700 37.20 -14.62 -18.95
N VAL A 701 37.54 -15.63 -18.17
CA VAL A 701 37.41 -15.61 -16.71
C VAL A 701 38.67 -14.99 -16.13
N PHE A 702 38.53 -14.13 -15.14
CA PHE A 702 39.63 -13.44 -14.49
C PHE A 702 39.65 -13.78 -13.00
N THR A 703 40.85 -13.88 -12.44
CA THR A 703 41.02 -13.97 -10.99
C THR A 703 42.31 -13.27 -10.56
N LEU A 704 42.43 -13.06 -9.25
CA LEU A 704 43.65 -12.58 -8.63
C LEU A 704 44.70 -13.70 -8.59
N SER A 705 45.96 -13.30 -8.49
CA SER A 705 47.10 -14.21 -8.41
C SER A 705 48.22 -13.55 -7.62
N THR A 706 49.18 -14.31 -7.12
CA THR A 706 50.45 -13.76 -6.67
C THR A 706 51.57 -14.23 -7.59
N ILE A 707 52.50 -13.32 -7.91
CA ILE A 707 53.72 -13.63 -8.67
C ILE A 707 54.91 -14.00 -7.76
N ASP A 708 54.69 -14.05 -6.44
CA ASP A 708 55.70 -14.38 -5.43
C ASP A 708 55.02 -15.12 -4.27
N GLU A 709 55.00 -16.46 -4.38
CA GLU A 709 54.48 -17.35 -3.34
C GLU A 709 55.24 -17.24 -2.01
N VAL A 710 56.47 -16.71 -1.99
CA VAL A 710 57.21 -16.54 -0.72
C VAL A 710 56.73 -15.29 0.03
N ALA A 711 56.41 -14.22 -0.71
CA ALA A 711 55.85 -13.00 -0.15
C ALA A 711 54.37 -13.16 0.27
N ASN A 712 53.63 -14.00 -0.45
CA ASN A 712 52.25 -14.37 -0.12
C ASN A 712 52.09 -15.90 -0.16
N PRO A 713 52.63 -16.61 0.84
CA PRO A 713 52.48 -18.06 0.90
C PRO A 713 51.01 -18.36 1.12
N LEU A 714 50.43 -19.13 0.21
CA LEU A 714 49.14 -19.76 0.49
C LEU A 714 49.31 -20.57 1.79
N PRO A 715 48.36 -20.51 2.73
CA PRO A 715 48.43 -21.27 3.97
C PRO A 715 48.72 -22.75 3.69
N VAL A 716 49.41 -23.44 4.61
CA VAL A 716 49.62 -24.89 4.58
C VAL A 716 48.35 -25.57 4.06
N THR A 717 48.46 -26.29 2.94
CA THR A 717 47.30 -26.92 2.33
C THR A 717 46.90 -28.12 3.20
N TRP A 718 45.89 -27.91 4.04
CA TRP A 718 45.28 -28.95 4.85
C TRP A 718 44.64 -29.98 3.92
N LEU A 719 45.14 -31.21 3.93
CA LEU A 719 44.50 -32.30 3.19
C LEU A 719 43.26 -32.82 3.91
N SER A 720 43.29 -32.83 5.24
CA SER A 720 42.13 -33.19 6.05
C SER A 720 42.31 -32.76 7.50
N PHE A 721 41.21 -32.43 8.17
CA PHE A 721 41.11 -32.39 9.63
C PHE A 721 39.77 -33.00 10.05
N THR A 722 39.82 -34.04 10.87
CA THR A 722 38.64 -34.82 11.27
C THR A 722 38.69 -35.14 12.76
N GLY A 723 37.52 -35.30 13.35
CA GLY A 723 37.36 -35.56 14.77
C GLY A 723 36.26 -36.57 15.00
N ARG A 724 36.52 -37.57 15.83
CA ARG A 724 35.57 -38.62 16.14
C ARG A 724 35.50 -38.86 17.62
N TYR A 725 34.31 -38.71 18.20
CA TYR A 725 34.06 -39.17 19.56
C TYR A 725 33.99 -40.71 19.59
N SER A 726 34.81 -41.33 20.43
CA SER A 726 34.81 -42.77 20.66
C SER A 726 35.27 -43.09 22.09
N ASN A 727 34.57 -44.01 22.78
CA ASN A 727 34.95 -44.51 24.11
C ASN A 727 35.24 -43.42 25.17
N GLY A 728 34.46 -42.33 25.21
CA GLY A 728 34.65 -41.27 26.20
C GLY A 728 35.69 -40.20 25.82
N ALA A 729 36.33 -40.31 24.65
CA ALA A 729 37.38 -39.41 24.18
C ALA A 729 37.10 -38.92 22.74
N VAL A 730 37.72 -37.82 22.33
CA VAL A 730 37.69 -37.35 20.94
C VAL A 730 39.04 -37.64 20.28
N ASP A 731 39.02 -38.47 19.23
CA ASP A 731 40.17 -38.77 18.39
C ASP A 731 40.21 -37.77 17.22
N LEU A 732 41.19 -36.86 17.23
CA LEU A 732 41.45 -35.87 16.20
C LEU A 732 42.54 -36.37 15.26
N ASN A 733 42.32 -36.30 13.95
CA ASN A 733 43.27 -36.72 12.93
C ASN A 733 43.37 -35.67 11.83
N TRP A 734 44.59 -35.33 11.42
CA TRP A 734 44.83 -34.42 10.31
C TRP A 734 46.00 -34.85 9.44
N SER A 735 46.04 -34.29 8.23
CA SER A 735 47.13 -34.48 7.29
C SER A 735 47.43 -33.21 6.51
N THR A 736 48.69 -33.00 6.19
CA THR A 736 49.20 -31.87 5.41
C THR A 736 49.88 -32.39 4.16
N SER A 737 49.70 -31.73 3.01
CA SER A 737 50.41 -32.08 1.77
C SER A 737 51.79 -31.45 1.68
N LEU A 738 52.03 -30.36 2.41
CA LEU A 738 53.27 -29.59 2.46
C LEU A 738 53.43 -28.98 3.85
N GLU A 739 54.64 -29.05 4.40
CA GLU A 739 55.06 -28.30 5.60
C GLU A 739 56.34 -27.54 5.28
N LEU A 740 56.36 -26.25 5.59
CA LEU A 740 57.54 -25.41 5.46
C LEU A 740 57.76 -24.65 6.76
N ASN A 741 58.93 -24.83 7.36
CA ASN A 741 59.38 -24.26 8.63
C ASN A 741 58.46 -24.56 9.83
N ASN A 742 57.63 -25.59 9.73
CA ASN A 742 56.66 -25.93 10.75
C ASN A 742 57.34 -26.41 12.05
N GLU A 743 57.08 -25.74 13.17
CA GLU A 743 57.62 -26.11 14.47
C GLU A 743 56.67 -27.05 15.22
N GLU A 744 55.39 -26.64 15.35
CA GLU A 744 54.41 -27.42 16.11
C GLU A 744 52.97 -27.15 15.69
N TYR A 745 52.10 -28.11 16.01
CA TYR A 745 50.65 -28.01 15.97
C TYR A 745 50.11 -27.89 17.39
N THR A 746 49.47 -26.79 17.71
CA THR A 746 48.68 -26.61 18.93
C THR A 746 47.23 -27.00 18.66
N ILE A 747 46.71 -27.97 19.41
CA ILE A 747 45.31 -28.39 19.32
C ILE A 747 44.51 -27.52 20.29
N GLU A 748 43.49 -26.86 19.77
CA GLU A 748 42.63 -26.00 20.55
C GLU A 748 41.19 -26.48 20.56
N ARG A 749 40.53 -26.28 21.69
CA ARG A 749 39.13 -26.66 21.93
C ARG A 749 38.33 -25.49 22.48
N SER A 750 37.09 -25.37 22.01
CA SER A 750 36.13 -24.35 22.40
C SER A 750 34.76 -24.98 22.71
N ALA A 751 34.01 -24.35 23.63
CA ALA A 751 32.62 -24.70 23.91
C ALA A 751 31.62 -23.98 22.99
N ASP A 752 32.01 -22.82 22.43
CA ASP A 752 31.13 -21.90 21.70
C ASP A 752 31.56 -21.66 20.24
N GLY A 753 32.71 -22.20 19.82
CA GLY A 753 33.27 -22.00 18.48
C GLY A 753 34.00 -20.66 18.31
N HIS A 754 34.13 -19.86 19.37
CA HIS A 754 34.75 -18.54 19.36
C HIS A 754 35.93 -18.44 20.34
N ASN A 755 35.75 -18.89 21.58
CA ASN A 755 36.76 -18.86 22.63
C ASN A 755 37.49 -20.20 22.70
N PHE A 756 38.69 -20.25 22.13
CA PHE A 756 39.52 -21.45 22.05
C PHE A 756 40.56 -21.52 23.16
N SER A 757 40.74 -22.71 23.73
CA SER A 757 41.75 -23.02 24.74
C SER A 757 42.64 -24.14 24.24
N SER A 758 43.95 -23.99 24.41
CA SER A 758 44.91 -25.05 24.06
C SER A 758 44.72 -26.28 24.95
N ILE A 759 44.65 -27.45 24.33
CA ILE A 759 44.51 -28.75 25.02
C ILE A 759 45.69 -29.69 24.80
N GLY A 760 46.66 -29.31 23.96
CA GLY A 760 47.91 -30.03 23.76
C GLY A 760 48.66 -29.60 22.50
N THR A 761 49.89 -30.09 22.34
CA THR A 761 50.72 -29.82 21.16
C THR A 761 51.28 -31.11 20.55
N VAL A 762 51.55 -31.08 19.25
CA VAL A 762 52.19 -32.15 18.48
C VAL A 762 53.29 -31.52 17.63
N ALA A 763 54.53 -32.00 17.75
CA ALA A 763 55.65 -31.47 16.99
C ALA A 763 55.44 -31.66 15.48
N GLY A 764 55.77 -30.63 14.70
CA GLY A 764 55.80 -30.67 13.24
C GLY A 764 57.03 -31.40 12.70
N VAL A 765 57.01 -31.73 11.41
CA VAL A 765 58.16 -32.37 10.72
C VAL A 765 59.18 -31.31 10.22
N GLY A 766 58.82 -30.03 10.20
CA GLY A 766 59.69 -28.94 9.75
C GLY A 766 59.48 -28.62 8.28
N ASN A 767 60.30 -29.22 7.42
CA ASN A 767 60.28 -29.03 5.96
C ASN A 767 59.99 -30.36 5.28
N THR A 768 58.80 -30.54 4.72
CA THR A 768 58.46 -31.75 3.96
C THR A 768 57.44 -31.46 2.87
N THR A 769 57.67 -32.03 1.69
CA THR A 769 56.73 -32.08 0.56
C THR A 769 55.96 -33.40 0.49
N ASN A 770 56.18 -34.32 1.43
CA ASN A 770 55.42 -35.56 1.57
C ASN A 770 54.22 -35.37 2.49
N ILE A 771 53.17 -36.17 2.26
CA ILE A 771 51.97 -36.19 3.13
C ILE A 771 52.36 -36.61 4.54
N SER A 772 52.25 -35.70 5.49
CA SER A 772 52.37 -36.00 6.92
C SER A 772 51.00 -36.30 7.49
N ARG A 773 50.94 -37.24 8.45
CA ARG A 773 49.71 -37.62 9.15
C ARG A 773 49.93 -37.54 10.64
N TYR A 774 48.98 -36.92 11.33
CA TYR A 774 49.05 -36.65 12.74
C TYR A 774 47.74 -37.03 13.43
N SER A 775 47.84 -37.32 14.73
CA SER A 775 46.68 -37.62 15.55
C SER A 775 46.86 -37.06 16.97
N PHE A 776 45.76 -36.60 17.56
CA PHE A 776 45.71 -36.16 18.94
C PHE A 776 44.45 -36.71 19.60
N LYS A 777 44.56 -37.12 20.88
CA LYS A 777 43.44 -37.69 21.63
C LYS A 777 43.06 -36.82 22.83
N ASP A 778 41.88 -36.23 22.76
CA ASP A 778 41.27 -35.50 23.87
C ASP A 778 40.53 -36.48 24.79
N THR A 779 41.11 -36.77 25.95
CA THR A 779 40.58 -37.73 26.94
C THR A 779 39.61 -37.11 27.94
N ASN A 780 39.41 -35.79 27.90
CA ASN A 780 38.46 -35.09 28.77
C ASN A 780 37.62 -34.09 27.95
N PRO A 781 36.89 -34.53 26.92
CA PRO A 781 36.14 -33.65 26.03
C PRO A 781 34.97 -32.97 26.75
N LEU A 782 34.56 -31.81 26.24
CA LEU A 782 33.42 -31.06 26.81
C LEU A 782 32.12 -31.87 26.74
N ALA A 783 31.22 -31.64 27.70
CA ALA A 783 29.87 -32.20 27.67
C ALA A 783 29.06 -31.58 26.52
N GLY A 784 28.33 -32.38 25.76
CA GLY A 784 27.59 -31.91 24.58
C GLY A 784 28.49 -31.84 23.34
N SER A 785 28.68 -30.66 22.75
CA SER A 785 29.54 -30.49 21.57
C SER A 785 30.78 -29.70 21.90
N GLY A 786 31.94 -30.20 21.44
CA GLY A 786 33.19 -29.46 21.42
C GLY A 786 33.53 -29.01 20.01
N TYR A 787 34.04 -27.79 19.88
CA TYR A 787 34.61 -27.28 18.64
C TYR A 787 36.12 -27.39 18.73
N TYR A 788 36.75 -27.90 17.70
CA TYR A 788 38.19 -28.15 17.64
C TYR A 788 38.78 -27.44 16.43
N ARG A 789 39.98 -26.88 16.59
CA ARG A 789 40.82 -26.39 15.50
C ARG A 789 42.27 -26.69 15.80
N ILE A 790 43.10 -26.67 14.78
CA ILE A 790 44.55 -26.80 14.90
C ILE A 790 45.16 -25.45 14.59
N LYS A 791 46.05 -24.98 15.45
CA LYS A 791 46.93 -23.85 15.21
C LYS A 791 48.31 -24.38 14.86
N GLN A 792 48.73 -24.17 13.63
CA GLN A 792 50.06 -24.51 13.14
C GLN A 792 50.99 -23.33 13.42
N THR A 793 52.17 -23.55 14.01
CA THR A 793 53.15 -22.51 14.33
C THR A 793 54.48 -22.81 13.64
N ASP A 794 55.05 -21.84 12.94
CA ASP A 794 56.35 -21.90 12.30
C ASP A 794 57.49 -21.53 13.25
N ARG A 795 58.73 -21.91 12.89
CA ARG A 795 59.96 -21.57 13.64
C ARG A 795 60.22 -20.06 13.80
N ASP A 796 59.61 -19.22 12.98
CA ASP A 796 59.69 -17.76 13.08
C ASP A 796 58.56 -17.17 13.96
N GLY A 797 57.70 -18.02 14.53
CA GLY A 797 56.60 -17.65 15.41
C GLY A 797 55.29 -17.29 14.69
N LYS A 798 55.25 -17.33 13.34
CA LYS A 798 54.01 -17.16 12.58
C LYS A 798 53.09 -18.36 12.78
N PHE A 799 51.79 -18.17 12.59
CA PHE A 799 50.84 -19.26 12.73
C PHE A 799 49.65 -19.16 11.76
N SER A 800 49.07 -20.31 11.43
CA SER A 800 47.84 -20.46 10.66
C SER A 800 46.88 -21.41 11.37
N TYR A 801 45.59 -21.35 11.04
CA TYR A 801 44.58 -22.25 11.61
C TYR A 801 44.03 -23.21 10.55
N SER A 802 43.64 -24.41 11.00
CA SER A 802 42.75 -25.29 10.24
C SER A 802 41.31 -24.77 10.26
N ASP A 803 40.45 -25.40 9.46
CA ASP A 803 39.00 -25.34 9.67
C ASP A 803 38.63 -25.74 11.10
N ILE A 804 37.50 -25.20 11.58
CA ILE A 804 36.90 -25.59 12.85
C ILE A 804 36.00 -26.80 12.62
N ILE A 805 36.24 -27.90 13.32
CA ILE A 805 35.35 -29.07 13.32
C ILE A 805 34.55 -29.14 14.60
N ARG A 806 33.26 -29.49 14.49
CA ARG A 806 32.39 -29.75 15.64
C ARG A 806 32.31 -31.26 15.89
N VAL A 807 32.63 -31.68 17.12
CA VAL A 807 32.51 -33.07 17.58
C VAL A 807 31.52 -33.15 18.74
N SER A 808 30.43 -33.90 18.56
CA SER A 808 29.37 -34.04 19.56
C SER A 808 29.48 -35.36 20.33
N ASN A 809 29.55 -35.26 21.65
CA ASN A 809 29.50 -36.36 22.61
C ASN A 809 28.03 -36.66 22.93
N GLY A 810 27.39 -37.53 22.14
CA GLY A 810 26.07 -38.08 22.49
C GLY A 810 24.87 -37.66 21.64
N GLU A 811 25.09 -36.98 20.51
CA GLU A 811 24.11 -36.94 19.42
C GLU A 811 24.80 -37.42 18.14
N VAL A 812 24.27 -38.48 17.54
CA VAL A 812 24.82 -39.06 16.31
C VAL A 812 24.69 -38.02 15.20
N ALA A 813 25.83 -37.42 14.87
CA ALA A 813 26.04 -36.65 13.65
C ALA A 813 25.39 -37.34 12.45
N LEU A 814 24.74 -36.53 11.61
CA LEU A 814 24.24 -36.90 10.29
C LEU A 814 25.35 -37.65 9.51
N LYS A 815 25.28 -38.98 9.47
CA LYS A 815 26.07 -39.80 8.55
C LYS A 815 25.33 -39.84 7.22
N GLY A 816 25.75 -38.96 6.31
CA GLY A 816 25.12 -38.73 5.01
C GLY A 816 24.97 -39.99 4.15
N LEU A 817 24.00 -39.92 3.24
CA LEU A 817 23.79 -40.88 2.16
C LEU A 817 25.07 -41.06 1.34
N ARG A 818 25.42 -42.30 1.02
CA ARG A 818 26.52 -42.63 0.11
C ARG A 818 26.04 -43.61 -0.95
N ILE A 819 26.54 -43.44 -2.17
CA ILE A 819 26.26 -44.33 -3.30
C ILE A 819 27.56 -44.74 -3.97
N PHE A 820 27.73 -46.03 -4.26
CA PHE A 820 28.93 -46.55 -4.91
C PHE A 820 28.67 -47.87 -5.66
N PRO A 821 29.45 -48.19 -6.71
CA PRO A 821 30.46 -47.34 -7.32
C PRO A 821 29.83 -46.12 -8.03
N ASN A 822 30.55 -45.02 -8.10
CA ASN A 822 30.18 -43.85 -8.90
C ASN A 822 31.49 -43.22 -9.42
N PRO A 823 31.76 -43.23 -10.75
CA PRO A 823 30.93 -43.76 -11.84
C PRO A 823 30.72 -45.29 -11.80
N ILE A 824 29.61 -45.76 -12.36
CA ILE A 824 29.32 -47.19 -12.56
C ILE A 824 29.80 -47.59 -13.95
N SER A 825 30.67 -48.58 -14.03
CA SER A 825 31.14 -49.20 -15.27
C SER A 825 30.86 -50.72 -15.25
N GLY A 826 30.23 -51.21 -16.32
CA GLY A 826 29.80 -52.61 -16.44
C GLY A 826 28.51 -52.96 -15.66
N ASN A 827 28.19 -54.25 -15.59
CA ASN A 827 26.95 -54.77 -14.96
C ASN A 827 27.12 -54.94 -13.44
N VAL A 828 27.39 -53.85 -12.73
CA VAL A 828 27.54 -53.84 -11.26
C VAL A 828 26.36 -53.08 -10.63
N PRO A 829 25.65 -53.65 -9.64
CA PRO A 829 24.55 -52.95 -8.99
C PRO A 829 25.05 -51.77 -8.17
N LEU A 830 24.28 -50.67 -8.15
CA LEU A 830 24.55 -49.50 -7.33
C LEU A 830 24.22 -49.81 -5.87
N THR A 831 25.20 -49.64 -4.98
CA THR A 831 25.04 -49.82 -3.54
C THR A 831 24.75 -48.48 -2.89
N ILE A 832 23.70 -48.43 -2.07
CA ILE A 832 23.27 -47.27 -1.29
C ILE A 832 23.58 -47.57 0.18
N GLU A 833 24.31 -46.68 0.85
CA GLU A 833 24.65 -46.80 2.26
C GLU A 833 24.15 -45.57 3.01
N ASN A 834 23.43 -45.80 4.11
CA ASN A 834 23.11 -44.76 5.08
C ASN A 834 23.11 -45.36 6.47
N GLY A 835 24.00 -44.85 7.34
CA GLY A 835 24.23 -45.39 8.67
C GLY A 835 22.97 -45.50 9.54
N ASN A 836 21.94 -44.69 9.28
CA ASN A 836 20.69 -44.62 10.04
C ASN A 836 19.62 -45.60 9.54
N TRP A 837 19.83 -46.27 8.41
CA TRP A 837 18.79 -47.08 7.75
C TRP A 837 18.91 -48.58 8.00
N LYS A 838 19.71 -49.02 8.98
CA LYS A 838 19.79 -50.44 9.36
C LYS A 838 18.40 -51.06 9.57
N ASN A 839 18.08 -52.12 8.81
CA ASN A 839 16.81 -52.83 8.85
C ASN A 839 15.57 -51.94 8.57
N LYS A 840 15.73 -50.82 7.84
CA LYS A 840 14.62 -49.92 7.46
C LYS A 840 14.20 -50.17 6.01
N LYS A 841 12.93 -49.87 5.72
CA LYS A 841 12.37 -49.79 4.36
C LYS A 841 12.49 -48.35 3.86
N VAL A 842 13.12 -48.16 2.70
CA VAL A 842 13.40 -46.85 2.09
C VAL A 842 12.90 -46.87 0.64
N THR A 843 12.15 -45.85 0.24
CA THR A 843 11.76 -45.66 -1.16
C THR A 843 12.91 -45.03 -1.93
N VAL A 844 13.31 -45.63 -3.05
CA VAL A 844 14.38 -45.16 -3.92
C VAL A 844 13.78 -44.80 -5.28
N THR A 845 14.09 -43.60 -5.78
CA THR A 845 13.63 -43.08 -7.08
C THR A 845 14.83 -42.57 -7.87
N ILE A 846 14.99 -42.98 -9.12
CA ILE A 846 16.06 -42.53 -10.02
C ILE A 846 15.45 -41.66 -11.12
N TYR A 847 16.06 -40.51 -11.37
CA TYR A 847 15.70 -39.55 -12.41
C TYR A 847 16.82 -39.46 -13.46
N ASN A 848 16.45 -39.25 -14.72
CA ASN A 848 17.39 -38.82 -15.76
C ASN A 848 17.75 -37.33 -15.61
N ALA A 849 18.68 -36.83 -16.43
CA ALA A 849 19.16 -35.45 -16.39
C ALA A 849 18.07 -34.37 -16.65
N ILE A 850 16.94 -34.74 -17.27
CA ILE A 850 15.81 -33.82 -17.52
C ILE A 850 14.69 -33.94 -16.47
N GLY A 851 14.93 -34.66 -15.36
CA GLY A 851 13.98 -34.80 -14.25
C GLY A 851 12.89 -35.86 -14.45
N GLY A 852 12.96 -36.67 -15.52
CA GLY A 852 12.04 -37.79 -15.74
C GLY A 852 12.42 -39.00 -14.89
N ILE A 853 11.44 -39.62 -14.22
CA ILE A 853 11.65 -40.84 -13.42
C ILE A 853 11.96 -42.02 -14.36
N VAL A 854 13.13 -42.64 -14.17
CA VAL A 854 13.56 -43.82 -14.94
C VAL A 854 13.46 -45.12 -14.15
N ARG A 855 13.40 -45.06 -12.81
CA ARG A 855 13.18 -46.21 -11.94
C ARG A 855 12.67 -45.79 -10.56
N GLN A 856 11.82 -46.60 -9.94
CA GLN A 856 11.38 -46.40 -8.56
C GLN A 856 11.08 -47.74 -7.88
N GLU A 857 11.62 -47.97 -6.68
CA GLU A 857 11.40 -49.21 -5.90
C GLU A 857 11.59 -48.97 -4.39
N GLN A 858 11.01 -49.84 -3.56
CA GLN A 858 11.28 -49.86 -2.12
C GLN A 858 12.36 -50.90 -1.79
N LEU A 859 13.40 -50.46 -1.09
CA LEU A 859 14.51 -51.31 -0.66
C LEU A 859 14.51 -51.49 0.85
N VAL A 860 14.83 -52.71 1.29
CA VAL A 860 15.12 -53.01 2.70
C VAL A 860 16.64 -52.96 2.87
N PHE A 861 17.10 -52.08 3.74
CA PHE A 861 18.51 -51.96 4.08
C PHE A 861 18.92 -53.07 5.04
N GLY A 862 20.03 -53.74 4.74
CA GLY A 862 20.55 -54.87 5.51
C GLY A 862 21.09 -54.49 6.89
N ALA A 863 21.59 -55.49 7.62
CA ALA A 863 22.19 -55.30 8.94
C ALA A 863 23.48 -54.44 8.92
N ASP A 864 24.07 -54.30 7.74
CA ASP A 864 25.23 -53.48 7.40
C ASP A 864 24.84 -52.06 6.92
N SER A 865 23.55 -51.69 7.00
CA SER A 865 23.03 -50.39 6.56
C SER A 865 23.23 -50.14 5.06
N ARG A 866 23.19 -51.19 4.24
CA ARG A 866 23.30 -51.10 2.78
C ARG A 866 22.12 -51.72 2.05
N ALA A 867 21.80 -51.19 0.88
CA ALA A 867 20.88 -51.78 -0.09
C ALA A 867 21.47 -51.71 -1.50
N LYS A 868 21.06 -52.60 -2.39
CA LYS A 868 21.54 -52.65 -3.78
C LYS A 868 20.38 -52.46 -4.75
N ILE A 869 20.57 -51.62 -5.77
CA ILE A 869 19.63 -51.40 -6.88
C ILE A 869 20.30 -51.76 -8.20
N ASN A 870 19.60 -52.53 -9.04
CA ASN A 870 20.08 -52.85 -10.38
C ASN A 870 19.83 -51.66 -11.33
N VAL A 871 20.89 -51.24 -12.02
CA VAL A 871 20.88 -50.12 -12.97
C VAL A 871 21.31 -50.53 -14.39
N ASP A 872 21.43 -51.83 -14.68
CA ASP A 872 21.98 -52.35 -15.94
C ASP A 872 21.17 -51.94 -17.19
N ALA A 873 19.88 -51.63 -17.01
CA ALA A 873 18.99 -51.20 -18.09
C ALA A 873 19.05 -49.69 -18.39
N LEU A 874 19.82 -48.91 -17.63
CA LEU A 874 19.97 -47.48 -17.82
C LEU A 874 21.10 -47.19 -18.83
N GLN A 875 20.85 -46.28 -19.77
CA GLN A 875 21.85 -45.87 -20.76
C GLN A 875 22.98 -45.06 -20.10
N LYS A 876 24.16 -45.00 -20.74
CA LYS A 876 25.28 -44.16 -20.29
C LYS A 876 24.86 -42.70 -20.15
N GLY A 877 25.20 -42.05 -19.03
CA GLY A 877 24.76 -40.68 -18.74
C GLY A 877 24.72 -40.34 -17.25
N SER A 878 24.20 -39.14 -16.95
CA SER A 878 24.02 -38.61 -15.59
C SER A 878 22.61 -38.88 -15.06
N TYR A 879 22.53 -39.35 -13.82
CA TYR A 879 21.28 -39.66 -13.13
C TYR A 879 21.27 -39.08 -11.71
N PHE A 880 20.09 -38.82 -11.18
CA PHE A 880 19.88 -38.44 -9.79
C PHE A 880 19.13 -39.56 -9.06
N ILE A 881 19.56 -39.93 -7.87
CA ILE A 881 18.89 -40.89 -7.00
C ILE A 881 18.36 -40.17 -5.76
N THR A 882 17.05 -40.22 -5.57
CA THR A 882 16.37 -39.73 -4.37
C THR A 882 15.92 -40.91 -3.52
N THR A 883 16.23 -40.84 -2.24
CA THR A 883 15.82 -41.80 -1.22
C THR A 883 14.82 -41.11 -0.28
N SER A 884 13.79 -41.83 0.17
CA SER A 884 12.78 -41.28 1.06
C SER A 884 12.30 -42.26 2.13
N ILE A 885 12.24 -41.79 3.38
CA ILE A 885 11.70 -42.50 4.54
C ILE A 885 11.04 -41.50 5.49
N ASN A 886 9.79 -41.75 5.91
CA ASN A 886 9.05 -40.96 6.92
C ASN A 886 9.24 -39.43 6.81
N SER A 887 9.08 -38.89 5.59
CA SER A 887 9.20 -37.47 5.21
C SER A 887 10.62 -36.93 4.95
N GLU A 888 11.67 -37.66 5.31
CA GLU A 888 13.05 -37.29 4.96
C GLU A 888 13.33 -37.67 3.49
N LYS A 889 13.96 -36.76 2.74
CA LYS A 889 14.40 -36.99 1.36
C LYS A 889 15.87 -36.62 1.23
N GLN A 890 16.65 -37.50 0.60
CA GLN A 890 18.06 -37.24 0.29
C GLN A 890 18.32 -37.59 -1.17
N THR A 891 18.97 -36.68 -1.90
CA THR A 891 19.26 -36.83 -3.34
C THR A 891 20.76 -36.78 -3.58
N LEU A 892 21.27 -37.67 -4.43
CA LEU A 892 22.65 -37.68 -4.91
C LEU A 892 22.70 -37.87 -6.42
N GLN A 893 23.78 -37.42 -7.05
CA GLN A 893 24.04 -37.63 -8.48
C GLN A 893 24.99 -38.82 -8.67
N PHE A 894 24.77 -39.63 -9.71
CA PHE A 894 25.72 -40.65 -10.15
C PHE A 894 25.79 -40.76 -11.68
N PHE A 895 26.88 -41.34 -12.16
CA PHE A 895 27.19 -41.48 -13.58
C PHE A 895 27.25 -42.97 -13.98
N ILE A 896 26.73 -43.28 -15.17
CA ILE A 896 26.89 -44.58 -15.84
C ILE A 896 27.79 -44.38 -17.06
N GLN A 897 28.90 -45.12 -17.13
CA GLN A 897 29.96 -44.97 -18.15
C GLN A 897 30.03 -46.10 -19.18
#